data_AF-A0A8H5MNL3-F1
#
_entry.id   AF-A0A8H5MNL3-F1
#
_cell.length_a   1.000
_cell.length_b   1.000
_cell.length_c   1.000
_cell.angle_alpha   90.00
_cell.angle_beta   90.00
_cell.angle_gamma   90.00
#
_symmetry.space_group_name_H-M   'P 1'
#
loop_
_entity.id
_entity.type
_entity.pdbx_description
1 polymer ?
#
loop_
_entity_poly.entity_id
_entity_poly.type
_entity_poly.pdbx_seq_one_letter_code
_entity_poly.pdbx_strand_id
1 'polypeptide(L)'
;MADIDIMTNESILDEALLTTESPIIDSTDLIVLLSLLFGAVVYLSDGKLRNIFFPKPTTSEETTTSKEDSLRSISHICNTTGKNCIIFYGSQTGTAENYAQKLAREASSRYGLDPMVADLEEYDYNDLSELSEQVVLMFVLATYGEGEPTDNAQDFYTYITGGEDGDQPDVDLQNVKYVAFGLGNSTYEHYNAMVRRVSKALDGLGAKNLASVGEADDAAGTTEEDFLAWKQDMWPKLVQEFGLQERDVAYESTFGVLERDDLDTSSPGVFLGEANADHLDISSANRQFSNTNPYIANITESREVFTSKDRNCIHMEIDLGDSGLSYETGDHVAIWPTNSEEQVTQLLNILGLSEKKDRVISIVSREATAKSPVPTPTTYATALRYYLEIAGPVSREFINVIAAFAPTEGAKAEATKLGSDKVYFHEKISQKCLSLAQVLGMLSGGQPWTKLPFSAIVEGLSKLQPRYYSISSSSLVQPSLVSITAAVESAEFQGRPDVFKGVATNYLLSLKQAQNQESPSQEYQLDGPREKYTGVKAPIHLRKSNFKLPKDSSRPVIMIGPGTGVAPFRGFVQERAALKKQGKNVGKSLMFFGCRRRDEDYLYESEWQEHKNTLGDNFDIHVAFSRETKQKVYVQHLIKTHAKEVMNMIDDGAVMYVCGDAKHMARDVNSTLVSIWAEQRNISIEGATDEVKSLRDTARYQVRSPSIFMARLKVCTLFTDNAKSNSLISIAVNLFQSQTSTLHLRDDFETSNWSKKDLISQIQTVVPKYAIRLEEFQRKRRVKFVNGLRDFSSRIPADLS
;
A
#
# COMPACT_ATOMS: atom_id res chain seq x y z
N MET A 1 -36.50 -65.72 5.75
CA MET A 1 -36.21 -66.83 6.68
C MET A 1 -35.96 -66.18 8.02
N ALA A 2 -37.00 -66.25 8.87
CA ALA A 2 -37.10 -66.15 10.34
C ALA A 2 -36.21 -65.17 11.12
N ASP A 3 -36.64 -64.39 12.11
CA ASP A 3 -37.92 -63.96 12.76
C ASP A 3 -37.43 -62.85 13.75
N ILE A 4 -37.90 -61.60 13.79
CA ILE A 4 -39.11 -60.98 14.40
C ILE A 4 -39.34 -61.30 15.89
N ASP A 5 -39.22 -60.27 16.76
CA ASP A 5 -40.26 -59.79 17.73
C ASP A 5 -39.76 -58.50 18.45
N ILE A 6 -40.32 -57.29 18.24
CA ILE A 6 -41.56 -56.67 18.82
C ILE A 6 -41.39 -56.39 20.34
N MET A 7 -41.24 -55.16 20.87
CA MET A 7 -41.97 -53.87 20.84
C MET A 7 -43.26 -53.82 21.69
N THR A 8 -43.42 -52.72 22.46
CA THR A 8 -44.67 -52.12 23.05
C THR A 8 -45.17 -52.68 24.42
N ASN A 9 -45.84 -51.96 25.34
CA ASN A 9 -46.29 -50.55 25.45
C ASN A 9 -46.78 -50.23 26.90
N GLU A 10 -47.01 -48.93 27.16
CA GLU A 10 -48.08 -48.33 28.01
C GLU A 10 -47.93 -48.28 29.55
N SER A 11 -47.75 -47.09 30.16
CA SER A 11 -48.74 -46.05 30.55
C SER A 11 -49.26 -46.27 31.99
N ILE A 12 -49.06 -45.35 32.95
CA ILE A 12 -50.00 -44.32 33.46
C ILE A 12 -49.33 -43.83 34.77
N LEU A 13 -48.91 -42.56 34.91
CA LEU A 13 -49.64 -41.40 35.46
C LEU A 13 -50.14 -41.54 36.92
N ASP A 14 -49.76 -40.51 37.69
CA ASP A 14 -50.43 -39.87 38.84
C ASP A 14 -50.05 -40.20 40.31
N GLU A 15 -49.43 -39.14 40.89
CA GLU A 15 -49.76 -38.45 42.15
C GLU A 15 -49.55 -39.12 43.52
N ALA A 16 -48.55 -38.59 44.25
CA ALA A 16 -48.70 -37.93 45.57
C ALA A 16 -47.28 -37.58 46.08
N LEU A 17 -46.75 -36.36 45.90
CA LEU A 17 -46.96 -35.18 46.76
C LEU A 17 -46.99 -35.50 48.26
N LEU A 18 -45.87 -35.31 48.97
CA LEU A 18 -45.69 -34.27 50.01
C LEU A 18 -44.40 -34.47 50.85
N THR A 19 -43.53 -33.47 50.71
CA THR A 19 -42.79 -32.77 51.78
C THR A 19 -41.69 -33.48 52.57
N THR A 20 -40.45 -33.13 52.23
CA THR A 20 -39.50 -32.53 53.19
C THR A 20 -38.69 -31.46 52.46
N GLU A 21 -38.92 -30.19 52.77
CA GLU A 21 -38.13 -29.05 52.27
C GLU A 21 -36.72 -29.09 52.86
N SER A 22 -35.71 -29.02 51.99
CA SER A 22 -34.32 -28.67 52.33
C SER A 22 -34.02 -27.27 51.77
N PRO A 23 -33.23 -26.44 52.45
CA PRO A 23 -33.05 -25.03 52.08
C PRO A 23 -32.34 -24.91 50.72
N ILE A 24 -32.82 -23.94 49.93
CA ILE A 24 -32.48 -23.69 48.51
C ILE A 24 -31.03 -23.21 48.30
N ILE A 25 -30.27 -22.97 49.38
CA ILE A 25 -28.87 -22.54 49.31
C ILE A 25 -28.10 -23.24 50.42
N ASP A 26 -27.20 -24.14 50.07
CA ASP A 26 -26.27 -24.74 51.02
C ASP A 26 -25.16 -23.73 51.37
N SER A 27 -24.58 -23.88 52.56
CA SER A 27 -23.42 -23.13 53.06
C SER A 27 -22.29 -23.04 52.03
N THR A 28 -22.10 -24.08 51.24
CA THR A 28 -21.12 -24.16 50.16
C THR A 28 -21.44 -23.19 49.01
N ASP A 29 -22.70 -23.07 48.62
CA ASP A 29 -23.14 -22.15 47.56
C ASP A 29 -23.06 -20.69 48.01
N LEU A 30 -23.35 -20.42 49.29
CA LEU A 30 -23.19 -19.09 49.87
C LEU A 30 -21.72 -18.63 49.85
N ILE A 31 -20.78 -19.54 50.11
CA ILE A 31 -19.34 -19.27 50.06
C ILE A 31 -18.92 -18.96 48.62
N VAL A 32 -19.39 -19.72 47.63
CA VAL A 32 -19.08 -19.48 46.22
C VAL A 32 -19.65 -18.14 45.74
N LEU A 33 -20.90 -17.83 46.09
CA LEU A 33 -21.53 -16.56 45.74
C LEU A 33 -20.84 -15.36 46.40
N LEU A 34 -20.46 -15.46 47.67
CA LEU A 34 -19.69 -14.42 48.36
C LEU A 34 -18.29 -14.26 47.76
N SER A 35 -17.66 -15.35 47.31
CA SER A 35 -16.34 -15.31 46.66
C SER A 35 -16.41 -14.64 45.28
N LEU A 36 -17.44 -14.93 44.49
CA LEU A 36 -17.68 -14.29 43.20
C LEU A 36 -18.04 -12.80 43.36
N LEU A 37 -18.86 -12.47 44.34
CA LEU A 37 -19.20 -11.08 44.67
C LEU A 37 -17.95 -10.30 45.11
N PHE A 38 -17.11 -10.91 45.96
CA PHE A 38 -15.85 -10.32 46.39
C PHE A 38 -14.88 -10.13 45.20
N GLY A 39 -14.76 -11.12 44.31
CA GLY A 39 -13.97 -11.03 43.09
C GLY A 39 -14.45 -9.91 42.16
N ALA A 40 -15.77 -9.76 41.99
CA ALA A 40 -16.36 -8.67 41.21
C ALA A 40 -16.12 -7.30 41.84
N VAL A 41 -16.24 -7.19 43.16
CA VAL A 41 -15.95 -5.94 43.90
C VAL A 41 -14.47 -5.56 43.79
N VAL A 42 -13.54 -6.52 43.91
CA VAL A 42 -12.10 -6.25 43.74
C VAL A 42 -11.76 -5.87 42.29
N TYR A 43 -12.40 -6.52 41.30
CA TYR A 43 -12.20 -6.22 39.88
C TYR A 43 -12.71 -4.83 39.49
N LEU A 44 -13.86 -4.41 40.06
CA LEU A 44 -14.50 -3.11 39.80
C LEU A 44 -14.00 -1.99 40.73
N SER A 45 -13.19 -2.30 41.74
CA SER A 45 -12.62 -1.31 42.65
C SER A 45 -11.37 -0.65 42.08
N ASP A 46 -11.18 0.61 42.43
CA ASP A 46 -10.09 1.47 41.96
C ASP A 46 -8.70 0.88 42.29
N GLY A 47 -7.68 1.25 41.49
CA GLY A 47 -6.41 0.50 41.34
C GLY A 47 -5.60 0.18 42.61
N LYS A 48 -5.89 0.84 43.74
CA LYS A 48 -5.23 0.56 45.04
C LYS A 48 -5.70 -0.75 45.69
N LEU A 49 -6.98 -1.12 45.60
CA LEU A 49 -7.52 -2.35 46.21
C LEU A 49 -7.11 -3.59 45.40
N ARG A 50 -7.08 -3.46 44.06
CA ARG A 50 -6.65 -4.53 43.15
C ARG A 50 -5.18 -4.92 43.34
N ASN A 51 -4.30 -3.96 43.63
CA ASN A 51 -2.88 -4.21 43.91
C ASN A 51 -2.60 -4.90 45.25
N ILE A 52 -3.52 -4.87 46.22
CA ILE A 52 -3.36 -5.55 47.52
C ILE A 52 -3.68 -7.05 47.39
N PHE A 53 -4.67 -7.41 46.57
CA PHE A 53 -5.13 -8.79 46.41
C PHE A 53 -4.51 -9.52 45.21
N PHE A 54 -4.08 -8.79 44.19
CA PHE A 54 -3.30 -9.30 43.07
C PHE A 54 -1.96 -8.56 42.96
N PRO A 55 -1.05 -8.73 43.94
CA PRO A 55 0.30 -8.19 43.82
C PRO A 55 0.93 -8.80 42.55
N LYS A 56 1.46 -7.94 41.66
CA LYS A 56 2.25 -8.41 40.53
C LYS A 56 3.34 -9.34 41.07
N PRO A 57 3.61 -10.49 40.42
CA PRO A 57 4.68 -11.37 40.86
C PRO A 57 5.99 -10.57 40.89
N THR A 58 6.54 -10.40 42.09
CA THR A 58 7.94 -9.99 42.29
C THR A 58 8.81 -11.15 41.84
N THR A 59 9.07 -11.22 40.55
CA THR A 59 10.16 -12.00 39.99
C THR A 59 11.42 -11.19 40.18
N SER A 60 12.42 -11.79 40.82
CA SER A 60 13.79 -11.32 40.83
C SER A 60 14.37 -11.36 39.40
N GLU A 61 14.04 -10.36 38.60
CA GLU A 61 14.55 -10.10 37.25
C GLU A 61 15.07 -8.66 37.19
N GLU A 62 16.19 -8.39 37.85
CA GLU A 62 16.87 -7.07 37.79
C GLU A 62 18.10 -7.11 36.86
N THR A 63 18.08 -7.89 35.78
CA THR A 63 19.23 -7.84 34.84
C THR A 63 18.91 -8.08 33.36
N THR A 64 17.73 -8.58 33.01
CA THR A 64 17.33 -8.83 31.60
C THR A 64 16.30 -7.82 31.09
N THR A 65 15.28 -7.48 31.87
CA THR A 65 14.23 -6.48 31.54
C THR A 65 14.78 -5.08 31.30
N SER A 66 15.76 -4.63 32.09
CA SER A 66 16.34 -3.28 31.95
C SER A 66 17.12 -3.08 30.64
N LYS A 67 17.58 -4.15 29.99
CA LYS A 67 18.30 -4.07 28.70
C LYS A 67 17.35 -3.96 27.52
N GLU A 68 16.24 -4.70 27.52
CA GLU A 68 15.24 -4.63 26.45
C GLU A 68 14.52 -3.28 26.43
N ASP A 69 14.10 -2.77 27.59
CA ASP A 69 13.47 -1.45 27.71
C ASP A 69 14.43 -0.33 27.27
N SER A 70 15.73 -0.46 27.58
CA SER A 70 16.75 0.53 27.15
C SER A 70 17.00 0.54 25.64
N LEU A 71 16.73 -0.58 24.94
CA LEU A 71 16.92 -0.71 23.49
C LEU A 71 15.71 -0.20 22.69
N ARG A 72 14.54 -0.06 23.32
CA ARG A 72 13.33 0.50 22.72
C ARG A 72 13.09 1.97 23.07
N SER A 73 13.77 2.47 24.11
CA SER A 73 13.77 3.87 24.53
C SER A 73 14.56 4.76 23.56
N ILE A 74 13.85 5.69 22.91
CA ILE A 74 14.43 6.60 21.93
C ILE A 74 15.38 7.60 22.60
N SER A 75 14.98 8.14 23.75
CA SER A 75 15.79 9.10 24.50
C SER A 75 17.10 8.46 24.98
N HIS A 76 17.05 7.20 25.45
CA HIS A 76 18.22 6.46 25.89
C HIS A 76 19.20 6.23 24.74
N ILE A 77 18.71 5.85 23.56
CA ILE A 77 19.54 5.68 22.37
C ILE A 77 20.21 7.00 21.99
N CYS A 78 19.46 8.09 21.89
CA CYS A 78 20.01 9.41 21.58
C CYS A 78 21.10 9.83 22.59
N ASN A 79 20.84 9.65 23.88
CA ASN A 79 21.77 10.03 24.94
C ASN A 79 23.04 9.17 24.96
N THR A 80 22.96 7.89 24.62
CA THR A 80 24.11 6.95 24.63
C THR A 80 24.92 6.98 23.34
N THR A 81 24.28 7.16 22.20
CA THR A 81 24.93 7.12 20.88
C THR A 81 25.26 8.50 20.33
N GLY A 82 24.70 9.58 20.90
CA GLY A 82 24.92 10.95 20.44
C GLY A 82 24.09 11.33 19.21
N LYS A 83 23.11 10.51 18.82
CA LYS A 83 22.23 10.75 17.67
C LYS A 83 21.41 12.02 17.86
N ASN A 84 21.47 12.92 16.88
CA ASN A 84 20.79 14.23 16.91
C ASN A 84 19.70 14.39 15.84
N CYS A 85 19.42 13.32 15.08
CA CYS A 85 18.36 13.28 14.08
C CYS A 85 17.72 11.90 14.09
N ILE A 86 16.40 11.83 14.23
CA ILE A 86 15.66 10.56 14.20
C ILE A 86 14.63 10.64 13.10
N ILE A 87 14.62 9.63 12.23
CA ILE A 87 13.78 9.59 11.04
C ILE A 87 12.87 8.37 11.15
N PHE A 88 11.65 8.61 11.61
CA PHE A 88 10.61 7.61 11.70
C PHE A 88 9.94 7.37 10.36
N TYR A 89 9.58 6.11 10.08
CA TYR A 89 8.75 5.78 8.94
C TYR A 89 7.51 4.93 9.32
N GLY A 90 6.39 5.27 8.68
CA GLY A 90 5.19 4.44 8.63
C GLY A 90 5.03 3.89 7.21
N SER A 91 5.28 2.60 7.00
CA SER A 91 5.45 2.01 5.67
C SER A 91 4.79 0.64 5.54
N GLN A 92 3.91 0.46 4.55
CA GLN A 92 3.34 -0.86 4.24
C GLN A 92 4.12 -1.61 3.15
N THR A 93 4.66 -0.87 2.18
CA THR A 93 5.28 -1.42 0.96
C THR A 93 6.72 -0.95 0.77
N GLY A 94 7.37 -0.47 1.83
CA GLY A 94 8.78 -0.02 1.82
C GLY A 94 9.04 1.37 1.22
N THR A 95 8.05 2.08 0.69
CA THR A 95 8.26 3.40 0.06
C THR A 95 8.68 4.47 1.07
N ALA A 96 8.00 4.53 2.22
CA ALA A 96 8.30 5.49 3.26
C ALA A 96 9.66 5.17 3.94
N GLU A 97 9.94 3.89 4.18
CA GLU A 97 11.25 3.40 4.65
C GLU A 97 12.38 3.86 3.72
N ASN A 98 12.21 3.71 2.40
CA ASN A 98 13.23 4.12 1.43
C ASN A 98 13.49 5.63 1.48
N TYR A 99 12.44 6.45 1.58
CA TYR A 99 12.60 7.91 1.68
C TYR A 99 13.20 8.33 3.02
N ALA A 100 12.88 7.65 4.12
CA ALA A 100 13.55 7.86 5.40
C ALA A 100 15.07 7.57 5.30
N GLN A 101 15.45 6.47 4.65
CA GLN A 101 16.87 6.15 4.39
C GLN A 101 17.56 7.19 3.49
N LYS A 102 16.87 7.71 2.47
CA LYS A 102 17.39 8.81 1.64
C LYS A 102 17.62 10.08 2.45
N LEU A 103 16.66 10.44 3.32
CA LEU A 103 16.81 11.60 4.21
C LEU A 103 17.98 11.41 5.17
N ALA A 104 18.15 10.24 5.77
CA ALA A 104 19.28 9.98 6.66
C ALA A 104 20.62 10.20 5.95
N ARG A 105 20.78 9.65 4.75
CA ARG A 105 22.03 9.84 3.99
C ARG A 105 22.31 11.31 3.70
N GLU A 106 21.30 12.08 3.30
CA GLU A 106 21.48 13.51 3.06
C GLU A 106 21.73 14.30 4.35
N ALA A 107 21.03 13.97 5.44
CA ALA A 107 21.24 14.55 6.76
C ALA A 107 22.69 14.41 7.23
N SER A 108 23.23 13.19 7.10
CA SER A 108 24.61 12.86 7.48
C SER A 108 25.63 13.53 6.57
N SER A 109 25.59 13.23 5.27
CA SER A 109 26.61 13.69 4.33
C SER A 109 26.60 15.21 4.16
N ARG A 110 25.44 15.81 3.86
CA ARG A 110 25.35 17.22 3.45
C ARG A 110 25.30 18.17 4.64
N TYR A 111 24.70 17.77 5.75
CA TYR A 111 24.43 18.67 6.87
C TYR A 111 25.15 18.30 8.18
N GLY A 112 25.88 17.17 8.20
CA GLY A 112 26.68 16.75 9.34
C GLY A 112 25.84 16.34 10.57
N LEU A 113 24.57 15.99 10.36
CA LEU A 113 23.75 15.36 11.39
C LEU A 113 24.21 13.92 11.61
N ASP A 114 23.88 13.34 12.76
CA ASP A 114 24.07 11.91 13.02
C ASP A 114 22.69 11.23 13.11
N PRO A 115 22.15 10.79 11.95
CA PRO A 115 20.79 10.30 11.87
C PRO A 115 20.65 8.85 12.32
N MET A 116 19.43 8.52 12.76
CA MET A 116 18.95 7.16 12.97
C MET A 116 17.63 6.98 12.22
N VAL A 117 17.56 5.98 11.35
CA VAL A 117 16.29 5.57 10.72
C VAL A 117 15.61 4.56 11.62
N ALA A 118 14.36 4.80 11.97
CA ALA A 118 13.62 4.03 12.95
C ALA A 118 12.27 3.56 12.39
N ASP A 119 12.03 2.25 12.47
CA ASP A 119 10.68 1.71 12.31
C ASP A 119 9.84 2.12 13.51
N LEU A 120 8.65 2.68 13.31
CA LEU A 120 7.79 3.05 14.43
C LEU A 120 7.50 1.83 15.33
N GLU A 121 7.29 0.64 14.77
CA GLU A 121 6.94 -0.56 15.54
C GLU A 121 8.07 -1.05 16.49
N GLU A 122 9.32 -0.61 16.30
CA GLU A 122 10.47 -1.08 17.08
C GLU A 122 10.71 -0.31 18.40
N TYR A 123 10.00 0.79 18.66
CA TYR A 123 10.32 1.71 19.78
C TYR A 123 9.12 2.08 20.65
N ASP A 124 9.42 2.41 21.91
CA ASP A 124 8.47 2.98 22.87
C ASP A 124 8.55 4.52 22.85
N TYR A 125 7.42 5.20 23.13
CA TYR A 125 7.30 6.66 22.95
C TYR A 125 7.16 7.46 24.24
N ASN A 126 7.14 6.77 25.38
CA ASN A 126 6.88 7.38 26.70
C ASN A 126 7.93 8.41 27.11
N ASP A 127 9.12 8.34 26.52
CA ASP A 127 10.29 9.16 26.82
C ASP A 127 10.56 10.25 25.75
N LEU A 128 9.65 10.44 24.78
CA LEU A 128 9.81 11.47 23.74
C LEU A 128 9.90 12.89 24.33
N SER A 129 9.28 13.13 25.48
CA SER A 129 9.34 14.41 26.20
C SER A 129 10.71 14.70 26.81
N GLU A 130 11.53 13.66 27.01
CA GLU A 130 12.89 13.73 27.57
C GLU A 130 13.95 14.03 26.49
N LEU A 131 13.55 14.12 25.22
CA LEU A 131 14.46 14.46 24.14
C LEU A 131 15.00 15.88 24.28
N SER A 132 16.31 16.03 24.02
CA SER A 132 16.96 17.34 23.93
C SER A 132 16.39 18.14 22.75
N GLU A 133 16.22 19.46 22.93
CA GLU A 133 15.79 20.39 21.87
C GLU A 133 16.74 20.46 20.66
N GLN A 134 17.94 19.87 20.78
CA GLN A 134 18.93 19.74 19.71
C GLN A 134 18.68 18.51 18.81
N VAL A 135 17.74 17.65 19.19
CA VAL A 135 17.33 16.49 18.40
C VAL A 135 16.16 16.89 17.50
N VAL A 136 16.27 16.58 16.20
CA VAL A 136 15.16 16.73 15.24
C VAL A 136 14.49 15.40 14.98
N LEU A 137 13.14 15.39 15.01
CA LEU A 137 12.34 14.26 14.56
C LEU A 137 11.86 14.50 13.12
N MET A 138 12.01 13.50 12.26
CA MET A 138 11.49 13.53 10.89
C MET A 138 10.51 12.36 10.72
N PHE A 139 9.31 12.64 10.25
CA PHE A 139 8.29 11.62 10.02
C PHE A 139 8.04 11.43 8.53
N VAL A 140 8.18 10.19 8.04
CA VAL A 140 7.85 9.81 6.67
C VAL A 140 6.71 8.79 6.71
N LEU A 141 5.48 9.23 6.46
CA LEU A 141 4.28 8.46 6.82
C LEU A 141 3.40 8.17 5.60
N ALA A 142 3.22 6.89 5.28
CA ALA A 142 2.22 6.49 4.29
C ALA A 142 0.82 6.45 4.92
N THR A 143 -0.21 6.75 4.10
CA THR A 143 -1.61 6.54 4.47
C THR A 143 -2.10 5.22 3.88
N TYR A 144 -2.82 4.41 4.68
CA TYR A 144 -3.38 3.13 4.24
C TYR A 144 -4.90 3.06 4.46
N GLY A 145 -5.55 2.05 3.87
CA GLY A 145 -6.98 1.78 4.07
C GLY A 145 -7.88 2.99 3.78
N GLU A 146 -8.78 3.29 4.72
CA GLU A 146 -9.67 4.46 4.70
C GLU A 146 -9.06 5.63 5.51
N GLY A 147 -7.77 5.90 5.29
CA GLY A 147 -7.06 6.97 6.01
C GLY A 147 -6.42 6.51 7.33
N GLU A 148 -6.28 5.21 7.52
CA GLU A 148 -5.65 4.56 8.66
C GLU A 148 -4.11 4.70 8.61
N PRO A 149 -3.42 4.57 9.75
CA PRO A 149 -1.98 4.39 9.78
C PRO A 149 -1.58 3.10 9.03
N THR A 150 -0.30 2.99 8.65
CA THR A 150 0.28 1.70 8.28
C THR A 150 0.37 0.79 9.49
N ASP A 151 0.40 -0.53 9.26
CA ASP A 151 0.40 -1.52 10.35
C ASP A 151 1.52 -1.22 11.38
N ASN A 152 2.72 -0.88 10.90
CA ASN A 152 3.89 -0.55 11.75
C ASN A 152 3.81 0.81 12.47
N ALA A 153 2.79 1.64 12.21
CA ALA A 153 2.63 2.97 12.79
C ALA A 153 1.41 3.07 13.72
N GLN A 154 0.68 1.97 13.92
CA GLN A 154 -0.57 1.93 14.67
C GLN A 154 -0.39 2.32 16.15
N ASP A 155 0.65 1.77 16.80
CA ASP A 155 0.90 2.03 18.23
C ASP A 155 1.29 3.50 18.47
N PHE A 156 2.15 4.06 17.60
CA PHE A 156 2.49 5.49 17.63
C PHE A 156 1.27 6.37 17.43
N TYR A 157 0.45 6.05 16.42
CA TYR A 157 -0.76 6.81 16.13
C TYR A 157 -1.68 6.82 17.34
N THR A 158 -1.88 5.67 17.98
CA THR A 158 -2.70 5.52 19.18
C THR A 158 -2.13 6.35 20.34
N TYR A 159 -0.81 6.29 20.56
CA TYR A 159 -0.12 7.05 21.60
C TYR A 159 -0.37 8.56 21.51
N ILE A 160 -0.22 9.17 20.33
CA ILE A 160 -0.36 10.62 20.16
C ILE A 160 -1.81 11.10 19.97
N THR A 161 -2.74 10.20 19.63
CA THR A 161 -4.15 10.56 19.39
C THR A 161 -5.10 10.14 20.52
N GLY A 162 -4.65 9.30 21.46
CA GLY A 162 -5.48 8.74 22.53
C GLY A 162 -6.33 7.53 22.09
N GLY A 163 -6.16 7.04 20.85
CA GLY A 163 -6.96 5.95 20.30
C GLY A 163 -8.38 6.35 19.90
N GLU A 164 -9.27 5.36 19.76
CA GLU A 164 -10.68 5.58 19.36
C GLU A 164 -11.56 6.17 20.47
N ASP A 165 -11.10 6.10 21.74
CA ASP A 165 -11.87 6.53 22.92
C ASP A 165 -11.86 8.06 23.12
N GLY A 166 -11.04 8.80 22.36
CA GLY A 166 -11.10 10.27 22.27
C GLY A 166 -10.62 11.04 23.51
N ASP A 167 -10.05 10.36 24.50
CA ASP A 167 -9.36 11.02 25.60
C ASP A 167 -8.07 11.67 25.08
N GLN A 168 -7.86 12.93 25.43
CA GLN A 168 -6.65 13.64 25.05
C GLN A 168 -5.45 12.99 25.77
N PRO A 169 -4.40 12.53 25.05
CA PRO A 169 -3.28 11.89 25.70
C PRO A 169 -2.59 12.86 26.67
N ASP A 170 -2.32 12.40 27.90
CA ASP A 170 -1.58 13.14 28.93
C ASP A 170 -0.07 13.11 28.62
N VAL A 171 0.31 13.71 27.50
CA VAL A 171 1.67 13.74 26.97
C VAL A 171 2.04 15.18 26.61
N ASP A 172 3.17 15.66 27.13
CA ASP A 172 3.72 16.99 26.82
C ASP A 172 4.96 16.86 25.93
N LEU A 173 4.88 17.40 24.71
CA LEU A 173 5.94 17.34 23.69
C LEU A 173 6.53 18.73 23.38
N GLN A 174 6.46 19.69 24.29
CA GLN A 174 7.01 21.05 24.09
C GLN A 174 8.48 21.10 23.66
N ASN A 175 9.30 20.14 24.10
CA ASN A 175 10.72 20.05 23.74
C ASN A 175 10.97 19.44 22.35
N VAL A 176 9.93 18.86 21.74
CA VAL A 176 10.04 18.13 20.47
C VAL A 176 9.95 19.10 19.29
N LYS A 177 10.93 19.02 18.41
CA LYS A 177 10.93 19.71 17.11
C LYS A 177 10.84 18.68 16.00
N TYR A 178 9.95 18.91 15.03
CA TYR A 178 9.75 17.93 13.97
C TYR A 178 9.51 18.52 12.58
N VAL A 179 9.65 17.66 11.58
CA VAL A 179 9.14 17.84 10.22
C VAL A 179 8.45 16.57 9.75
N ALA A 180 7.51 16.69 8.82
CA ALA A 180 6.72 15.56 8.35
C ALA A 180 6.51 15.56 6.83
N PHE A 181 6.56 14.38 6.24
CA PHE A 181 6.27 14.10 4.84
C PHE A 181 5.30 12.93 4.71
N GLY A 182 4.17 13.16 4.05
CA GLY A 182 3.14 12.17 3.80
C GLY A 182 3.27 11.52 2.43
N LEU A 183 3.05 10.20 2.37
CA LEU A 183 2.83 9.47 1.14
C LEU A 183 1.34 9.12 1.03
N GLY A 184 0.68 9.74 0.05
CA GLY A 184 -0.72 9.54 -0.21
C GLY A 184 -1.00 9.24 -1.66
N ASN A 185 -2.26 8.96 -1.95
CA ASN A 185 -2.76 8.74 -3.29
C ASN A 185 -4.11 9.44 -3.42
N SER A 186 -4.19 10.47 -4.27
CA SER A 186 -5.38 11.31 -4.38
C SER A 186 -6.61 10.56 -4.89
N THR A 187 -6.46 9.32 -5.39
CA THR A 187 -7.59 8.46 -5.81
C THR A 187 -8.46 8.01 -4.66
N TYR A 188 -7.91 7.96 -3.45
CA TYR A 188 -8.61 7.64 -2.23
C TYR A 188 -9.21 8.92 -1.61
N GLU A 189 -10.33 8.76 -0.88
CA GLU A 189 -11.00 9.87 -0.22
C GLU A 189 -10.11 10.52 0.85
N HIS A 190 -9.48 9.67 1.67
CA HIS A 190 -8.63 10.11 2.77
C HIS A 190 -7.17 10.35 2.33
N TYR A 191 -7.00 11.17 1.29
CA TYR A 191 -5.69 11.56 0.75
C TYR A 191 -4.79 12.20 1.82
N ASN A 192 -3.61 11.58 2.07
CA ASN A 192 -2.61 12.01 3.06
C ASN A 192 -3.18 12.18 4.49
N ALA A 193 -4.26 11.47 4.84
CA ALA A 193 -4.90 11.62 6.14
C ALA A 193 -3.94 11.31 7.30
N MET A 194 -3.06 10.33 7.15
CA MET A 194 -2.13 9.94 8.22
C MET A 194 -1.21 11.10 8.63
N VAL A 195 -0.47 11.70 7.70
CA VAL A 195 0.47 12.80 8.01
C VAL A 195 -0.25 14.04 8.56
N ARG A 196 -1.47 14.33 8.06
CA ARG A 196 -2.28 15.46 8.52
C ARG A 196 -2.77 15.26 9.96
N ARG A 197 -3.18 14.04 10.31
CA ARG A 197 -3.64 13.71 11.66
C ARG A 197 -2.47 13.69 12.65
N VAL A 198 -1.35 13.08 12.27
CA VAL A 198 -0.14 13.05 13.09
C VAL A 198 0.40 14.46 13.34
N SER A 199 0.54 15.28 12.30
CA SER A 199 1.01 16.67 12.48
C SER A 199 0.09 17.47 13.40
N LYS A 200 -1.24 17.40 13.17
CA LYS A 200 -2.21 18.06 14.03
C LYS A 200 -2.15 17.59 15.49
N ALA A 201 -1.95 16.30 15.73
CA ALA A 201 -1.82 15.74 17.06
C ALA A 201 -0.52 16.21 17.75
N LEU A 202 0.62 16.14 17.06
CA LEU A 202 1.91 16.63 17.56
C LEU A 202 1.86 18.12 17.90
N ASP A 203 1.31 18.96 17.02
CA ASP A 203 1.11 20.38 17.27
C ASP A 203 0.22 20.60 18.51
N GLY A 204 -0.83 19.80 18.67
CA GLY A 204 -1.74 19.84 19.82
C GLY A 204 -1.12 19.42 21.15
N LEU A 205 -0.08 18.59 21.12
CA LEU A 205 0.72 18.16 22.28
C LEU A 205 1.91 19.10 22.56
N GLY A 206 2.04 20.20 21.83
CA GLY A 206 3.05 21.23 22.06
C GLY A 206 4.33 21.09 21.23
N ALA A 207 4.46 20.06 20.38
CA ALA A 207 5.62 19.92 19.51
C ALA A 207 5.69 21.04 18.47
N LYS A 208 6.90 21.48 18.13
CA LYS A 208 7.14 22.57 17.17
C LYS A 208 7.44 22.02 15.78
N ASN A 209 6.52 22.20 14.83
CA ASN A 209 6.78 21.93 13.43
C ASN A 209 7.72 22.99 12.81
N LEU A 210 8.82 22.56 12.19
CA LEU A 210 9.84 23.44 11.62
C LEU A 210 9.63 23.77 10.14
N ALA A 211 8.81 23.02 9.41
CA ALA A 211 8.61 23.19 7.97
C ALA A 211 7.17 22.89 7.53
N SER A 212 6.82 23.25 6.30
CA SER A 212 5.52 22.86 5.76
C SER A 212 5.44 21.33 5.67
N VAL A 213 4.30 20.75 6.07
CA VAL A 213 4.07 19.31 5.91
C VAL A 213 4.05 19.00 4.42
N GLY A 214 4.93 18.10 3.98
CA GLY A 214 4.97 17.67 2.59
C GLY A 214 3.95 16.56 2.32
N GLU A 215 3.44 16.51 1.10
CA GLU A 215 2.44 15.53 0.67
C GLU A 215 2.77 15.04 -0.74
N ALA A 216 3.08 13.75 -0.88
CA ALA A 216 3.23 13.11 -2.19
C ALA A 216 1.87 12.64 -2.74
N ASP A 217 1.73 12.67 -4.07
CA ASP A 217 0.61 12.03 -4.78
C ASP A 217 1.08 10.88 -5.70
N ASP A 218 0.90 9.66 -5.24
CA ASP A 218 1.18 8.46 -6.01
C ASP A 218 0.24 8.29 -7.22
N ALA A 219 -0.98 8.84 -7.18
CA ALA A 219 -1.92 8.76 -8.30
C ALA A 219 -1.43 9.50 -9.55
N ALA A 220 -0.76 10.63 -9.32
CA ALA A 220 -0.17 11.49 -10.31
C ALA A 220 1.19 10.96 -10.79
N GLY A 221 1.76 9.97 -10.09
CA GLY A 221 3.11 9.46 -10.34
C GLY A 221 4.20 10.48 -9.99
N THR A 222 3.90 11.44 -9.10
CA THR A 222 4.80 12.54 -8.74
C THR A 222 5.49 12.35 -7.40
N THR A 223 5.25 11.24 -6.69
CA THR A 223 5.75 10.95 -5.34
C THR A 223 7.22 11.36 -5.11
N GLU A 224 8.11 10.99 -6.01
CA GLU A 224 9.54 11.33 -5.90
C GLU A 224 9.80 12.82 -6.10
N GLU A 225 9.11 13.45 -7.04
CA GLU A 225 9.28 14.87 -7.32
C GLU A 225 8.66 15.74 -6.22
N ASP A 226 7.55 15.31 -5.62
CA ASP A 226 6.93 15.94 -4.46
C ASP A 226 7.88 15.87 -3.25
N PHE A 227 8.53 14.71 -3.05
CA PHE A 227 9.56 14.52 -2.03
C PHE A 227 10.77 15.44 -2.26
N LEU A 228 11.31 15.48 -3.48
CA LEU A 228 12.44 16.35 -3.81
C LEU A 228 12.11 17.84 -3.62
N ALA A 229 10.91 18.28 -4.01
CA ALA A 229 10.46 19.65 -3.82
C ALA A 229 10.30 20.00 -2.32
N TRP A 230 9.73 19.08 -1.53
CA TRP A 230 9.61 19.27 -0.08
C TRP A 230 10.97 19.38 0.60
N LYS A 231 11.94 18.53 0.25
CA LYS A 231 13.31 18.61 0.80
C LYS A 231 13.97 19.96 0.54
N GLN A 232 13.78 20.52 -0.67
CA GLN A 232 14.35 21.82 -1.05
C GLN A 232 13.82 22.98 -0.19
N ASP A 233 12.58 22.90 0.28
CA ASP A 233 11.99 23.88 1.22
C ASP A 233 12.36 23.59 2.68
N MET A 234 12.42 22.32 3.06
CA MET A 234 12.64 21.87 4.43
C MET A 234 14.08 22.12 4.92
N TRP A 235 15.09 21.74 4.14
CA TRP A 235 16.49 21.80 4.57
C TRP A 235 16.97 23.19 5.01
N PRO A 236 16.67 24.29 4.27
CA PRO A 236 17.04 25.63 4.71
C PRO A 236 16.52 26.01 6.10
N LYS A 237 15.32 25.52 6.47
CA LYS A 237 14.70 25.80 7.78
C LYS A 237 15.43 25.06 8.91
N LEU A 238 15.83 23.80 8.67
CA LEU A 238 16.63 23.03 9.62
C LEU A 238 18.03 23.62 9.79
N VAL A 239 18.65 24.04 8.68
CA VAL A 239 19.95 24.74 8.72
C VAL A 239 19.89 25.97 9.62
N GLN A 240 18.82 26.76 9.50
CA GLN A 240 18.61 27.96 10.33
C GLN A 240 18.36 27.62 11.81
N GLU A 241 17.48 26.65 12.10
CA GLU A 241 17.09 26.31 13.47
C GLU A 241 18.23 25.66 14.27
N PHE A 242 19.02 24.78 13.64
CA PHE A 242 20.08 24.01 14.31
C PHE A 242 21.49 24.54 14.01
N GLY A 243 21.63 25.61 13.22
CA GLY A 243 22.94 26.19 12.88
C GLY A 243 23.85 25.23 12.08
N LEU A 244 23.25 24.42 11.20
CA LEU A 244 23.98 23.40 10.43
C LEU A 244 24.87 24.04 9.37
N GLN A 245 25.97 23.39 9.03
CA GLN A 245 26.83 23.80 7.92
C GLN A 245 26.61 22.88 6.74
N GLU A 246 26.14 23.46 5.63
CA GLU A 246 25.99 22.75 4.37
C GLU A 246 27.36 22.43 3.76
N ARG A 247 27.53 21.18 3.32
CA ARG A 247 28.76 20.66 2.72
C ARG A 247 28.47 20.16 1.30
N ASP A 248 29.35 20.48 0.37
CA ASP A 248 29.37 19.85 -0.95
C ASP A 248 30.01 18.47 -0.83
N VAL A 249 29.19 17.44 -0.69
CA VAL A 249 29.69 16.08 -0.48
C VAL A 249 29.57 15.27 -1.77
N ALA A 250 30.72 14.77 -2.25
CA ALA A 250 30.77 13.70 -3.24
C ALA A 250 30.18 12.42 -2.62
N TYR A 251 29.76 11.45 -3.43
CA TYR A 251 29.18 10.20 -2.92
C TYR A 251 30.03 9.57 -1.80
N GLU A 252 29.46 9.50 -0.61
CA GLU A 252 29.99 8.77 0.55
C GLU A 252 29.04 7.61 0.86
N SER A 253 29.60 6.40 0.88
CA SER A 253 28.82 5.19 1.10
C SER A 253 28.61 4.95 2.59
N THR A 254 27.36 4.68 3.00
CA THR A 254 27.02 4.15 4.32
C THR A 254 27.52 2.73 4.49
N PHE A 255 27.61 1.95 3.41
CA PHE A 255 28.04 0.56 3.43
C PHE A 255 29.36 0.32 2.68
N GLY A 256 30.18 -0.59 3.21
CA GLY A 256 31.31 -1.20 2.51
C GLY A 256 30.91 -2.55 1.90
N VAL A 257 31.40 -2.83 0.69
CA VAL A 257 31.28 -4.17 0.07
C VAL A 257 32.65 -4.82 0.09
N LEU A 258 32.78 -5.95 0.79
CA LEU A 258 34.01 -6.71 0.91
C LEU A 258 33.85 -8.05 0.19
N GLU A 259 34.67 -8.30 -0.83
CA GLU A 259 34.74 -9.63 -1.45
C GLU A 259 35.39 -10.61 -0.46
N ARG A 260 34.79 -11.79 -0.31
CA ARG A 260 35.20 -12.84 0.63
C ARG A 260 35.80 -14.00 -0.14
N ASP A 261 37.12 -14.02 -0.24
CA ASP A 261 37.86 -15.12 -0.88
C ASP A 261 37.84 -16.41 -0.05
N ASP A 262 37.53 -16.29 1.25
CA ASP A 262 37.44 -17.39 2.22
C ASP A 262 36.09 -18.11 2.22
N LEU A 263 35.09 -17.60 1.49
CA LEU A 263 33.74 -18.14 1.42
C LEU A 263 33.34 -18.40 -0.03
N ASP A 264 32.46 -19.38 -0.21
CA ASP A 264 31.85 -19.74 -1.49
C ASP A 264 30.35 -20.02 -1.34
N THR A 265 29.68 -20.38 -2.44
CA THR A 265 28.25 -20.70 -2.42
C THR A 265 27.91 -21.98 -1.64
N SER A 266 28.88 -22.86 -1.39
CA SER A 266 28.68 -24.07 -0.59
C SER A 266 28.68 -23.79 0.92
N SER A 267 29.28 -22.67 1.32
CA SER A 267 29.44 -22.27 2.72
C SER A 267 28.07 -22.09 3.43
N PRO A 268 27.82 -22.70 4.60
CA PRO A 268 26.49 -22.72 5.23
C PRO A 268 25.92 -21.34 5.60
N GLY A 269 26.78 -20.39 6.00
CA GLY A 269 26.39 -19.04 6.40
C GLY A 269 26.22 -18.05 5.24
N VAL A 270 26.41 -18.49 3.99
CA VAL A 270 26.25 -17.64 2.80
C VAL A 270 24.80 -17.73 2.31
N PHE A 271 24.15 -16.57 2.25
CA PHE A 271 22.81 -16.40 1.71
C PHE A 271 22.84 -16.52 0.18
N LEU A 272 21.97 -17.36 -0.37
CA LEU A 272 21.78 -17.59 -1.81
C LEU A 272 20.38 -17.20 -2.30
N GLY A 273 19.61 -16.53 -1.44
CA GLY A 273 18.25 -16.04 -1.73
C GLY A 273 17.30 -16.22 -0.55
N GLU A 274 17.74 -16.86 0.53
CA GLU A 274 16.99 -16.99 1.77
C GLU A 274 16.59 -15.62 2.36
N ALA A 275 15.35 -15.50 2.82
CA ALA A 275 14.81 -14.23 3.33
C ALA A 275 15.54 -13.72 4.58
N ASN A 276 15.93 -14.63 5.48
CA ASN A 276 16.60 -14.33 6.74
C ASN A 276 17.42 -15.55 7.22
N ALA A 277 18.10 -15.41 8.36
CA ALA A 277 18.97 -16.44 8.91
C ALA A 277 18.23 -17.74 9.29
N ASP A 278 16.97 -17.67 9.68
CA ASP A 278 16.15 -18.86 10.03
C ASP A 278 15.94 -19.78 8.83
N HIS A 279 16.00 -19.22 7.63
CA HIS A 279 15.92 -19.97 6.40
C HIS A 279 17.24 -20.63 5.99
N LEU A 280 18.39 -20.30 6.59
CA LEU A 280 19.67 -20.96 6.27
C LEU A 280 19.73 -22.39 6.82
N ASP A 281 19.25 -22.59 8.04
CA ASP A 281 19.07 -23.92 8.66
C ASP A 281 17.72 -24.52 8.22
N ILE A 282 17.56 -25.84 8.22
CA ILE A 282 16.29 -26.54 7.94
C ILE A 282 15.70 -27.16 9.22
N SER A 283 16.48 -27.24 10.30
CA SER A 283 16.15 -28.01 11.51
C SER A 283 15.29 -27.28 12.55
N SER A 284 14.98 -26.00 12.37
CA SER A 284 14.24 -25.22 13.37
C SER A 284 12.76 -25.63 13.42
N ALA A 285 12.41 -26.49 14.37
CA ALA A 285 11.10 -27.15 14.47
C ALA A 285 9.93 -26.26 14.95
N ASN A 286 10.09 -24.94 15.11
CA ASN A 286 9.05 -24.01 15.55
C ASN A 286 9.17 -22.65 14.85
N ARG A 287 9.02 -22.63 13.51
CA ARG A 287 9.05 -21.36 12.76
C ARG A 287 7.72 -20.65 12.87
N GLN A 288 7.75 -19.41 13.36
CA GLN A 288 6.64 -18.48 13.23
C GLN A 288 6.78 -17.74 11.90
N PHE A 289 5.72 -17.74 11.09
CA PHE A 289 5.73 -17.09 9.79
C PHE A 289 5.10 -15.70 9.85
N SER A 290 5.73 -14.74 9.20
CA SER A 290 5.36 -13.32 9.23
C SER A 290 5.78 -12.61 7.94
N ASN A 291 5.58 -11.29 7.90
CA ASN A 291 6.10 -10.41 6.86
C ASN A 291 7.65 -10.31 6.81
N THR A 292 8.35 -10.81 7.82
CA THR A 292 9.83 -10.87 7.88
C THR A 292 10.37 -12.30 7.80
N ASN A 293 9.50 -13.31 7.95
CA ASN A 293 9.83 -14.73 7.90
C ASN A 293 8.79 -15.51 7.07
N PRO A 294 8.93 -15.61 5.74
CA PRO A 294 7.90 -16.22 4.89
C PRO A 294 7.79 -17.74 5.05
N TYR A 295 6.60 -18.29 4.85
CA TYR A 295 6.40 -19.72 4.64
C TYR A 295 6.68 -20.09 3.19
N ILE A 296 7.47 -21.13 2.94
CA ILE A 296 7.73 -21.64 1.58
C ILE A 296 6.60 -22.63 1.24
N ALA A 297 5.57 -22.14 0.57
CA ALA A 297 4.35 -22.89 0.28
C ALA A 297 4.43 -23.63 -1.05
N ASN A 298 3.84 -24.83 -1.10
CA ASN A 298 3.67 -25.56 -2.36
C ASN A 298 2.54 -24.93 -3.17
N ILE A 299 2.72 -24.84 -4.49
CA ILE A 299 1.64 -24.52 -5.42
C ILE A 299 1.07 -25.84 -5.92
N THR A 300 -0.16 -26.19 -5.52
CA THR A 300 -0.78 -27.48 -5.81
C THR A 300 -1.42 -27.52 -7.18
N GLU A 301 -2.01 -26.39 -7.61
CA GLU A 301 -2.63 -26.22 -8.91
C GLU A 301 -2.38 -24.80 -9.43
N SER A 302 -2.16 -24.69 -10.74
CA SER A 302 -2.13 -23.41 -11.43
C SER A 302 -2.69 -23.55 -12.84
N ARG A 303 -3.55 -22.61 -13.25
CA ARG A 303 -4.17 -22.62 -14.57
C ARG A 303 -4.39 -21.22 -15.11
N GLU A 304 -4.46 -21.15 -16.43
CA GLU A 304 -4.88 -19.95 -17.15
C GLU A 304 -6.41 -19.79 -17.02
N VAL A 305 -6.87 -18.57 -16.74
CA VAL A 305 -8.30 -18.24 -16.59
C VAL A 305 -8.79 -17.38 -17.76
N PHE A 306 -7.89 -16.73 -18.49
CA PHE A 306 -8.25 -16.06 -19.74
C PHE A 306 -8.21 -17.03 -20.93
N THR A 307 -9.05 -16.77 -21.92
CA THR A 307 -9.00 -17.43 -23.23
C THR A 307 -8.33 -16.54 -24.29
N SER A 308 -8.01 -15.31 -23.92
CA SER A 308 -7.26 -14.34 -24.72
C SER A 308 -5.84 -14.85 -25.06
N LYS A 309 -5.35 -14.53 -26.26
CA LYS A 309 -3.98 -14.86 -26.70
C LYS A 309 -2.93 -13.86 -26.22
N ASP A 310 -3.31 -12.60 -26.05
CA ASP A 310 -2.37 -11.50 -25.81
C ASP A 310 -2.26 -11.12 -24.32
N ARG A 311 -2.99 -11.81 -23.46
CA ARG A 311 -3.10 -11.50 -22.02
C ARG A 311 -3.31 -12.79 -21.24
N ASN A 312 -2.69 -12.85 -20.08
CA ASN A 312 -2.81 -13.98 -19.15
C ASN A 312 -3.45 -13.52 -17.84
N CYS A 313 -4.23 -14.38 -17.22
CA CYS A 313 -4.68 -14.27 -15.84
C CYS A 313 -4.62 -15.64 -15.19
N ILE A 314 -3.79 -15.74 -14.17
CA ILE A 314 -3.44 -17.00 -13.54
C ILE A 314 -4.35 -17.19 -12.32
N HIS A 315 -4.92 -18.38 -12.20
CA HIS A 315 -5.37 -18.90 -10.93
C HIS A 315 -4.31 -19.82 -10.35
N MET A 316 -4.04 -19.72 -9.05
CA MET A 316 -3.16 -20.64 -8.34
C MET A 316 -3.76 -21.02 -7.00
N GLU A 317 -3.53 -22.27 -6.60
CA GLU A 317 -3.84 -22.81 -5.28
C GLU A 317 -2.55 -23.05 -4.51
N ILE A 318 -2.47 -22.47 -3.31
CA ILE A 318 -1.28 -22.41 -2.46
C ILE A 318 -1.59 -23.17 -1.18
N ASP A 319 -0.87 -24.27 -0.94
CA ASP A 319 -1.05 -25.13 0.23
C ASP A 319 -0.33 -24.56 1.45
N LEU A 320 -1.09 -24.34 2.53
CA LEU A 320 -0.57 -23.89 3.81
C LEU A 320 0.05 -25.04 4.62
N GLY A 321 -0.18 -26.30 4.23
CA GLY A 321 0.37 -27.48 4.88
C GLY A 321 0.20 -27.47 6.40
N ASP A 322 1.21 -27.99 7.10
CA ASP A 322 1.28 -27.98 8.57
C ASP A 322 1.96 -26.72 9.13
N SER A 323 1.96 -25.60 8.39
CA SER A 323 2.66 -24.37 8.79
C SER A 323 2.09 -23.69 10.03
N GLY A 324 0.88 -24.07 10.46
CA GLY A 324 0.12 -23.36 11.50
C GLY A 324 -0.49 -22.03 11.03
N LEU A 325 -0.30 -21.65 9.75
CA LEU A 325 -0.96 -20.50 9.16
C LEU A 325 -2.47 -20.76 9.01
N SER A 326 -3.26 -19.73 9.30
CA SER A 326 -4.71 -19.73 9.05
C SER A 326 -5.11 -18.39 8.43
N TYR A 327 -6.12 -18.44 7.57
CA TYR A 327 -6.67 -17.26 6.92
C TYR A 327 -8.18 -17.22 7.09
N GLU A 328 -8.73 -16.03 6.98
CA GLU A 328 -10.16 -15.80 6.86
C GLU A 328 -10.50 -15.31 5.45
N THR A 329 -11.67 -15.70 4.95
CA THR A 329 -12.15 -15.23 3.66
C THR A 329 -12.12 -13.70 3.57
N GLY A 330 -11.52 -13.17 2.51
CA GLY A 330 -11.29 -11.73 2.32
C GLY A 330 -9.93 -11.22 2.84
N ASP A 331 -9.07 -12.09 3.40
CA ASP A 331 -7.67 -11.80 3.68
C ASP A 331 -6.81 -11.68 2.40
N HIS A 332 -5.53 -11.38 2.61
CA HIS A 332 -4.53 -11.32 1.55
C HIS A 332 -3.43 -12.35 1.79
N VAL A 333 -2.86 -12.81 0.68
CA VAL A 333 -1.57 -13.51 0.68
C VAL A 333 -0.55 -12.65 -0.04
N ALA A 334 0.61 -12.47 0.58
CA ALA A 334 1.76 -11.83 -0.03
C ALA A 334 2.67 -12.90 -0.62
N ILE A 335 3.06 -12.74 -1.88
CA ILE A 335 4.03 -13.60 -2.55
C ILE A 335 5.34 -12.83 -2.69
N TRP A 336 6.44 -13.47 -2.29
CA TRP A 336 7.79 -12.94 -2.39
C TRP A 336 8.36 -13.34 -3.75
N PRO A 337 8.51 -12.39 -4.69
CA PRO A 337 8.93 -12.72 -6.03
C PRO A 337 10.46 -12.83 -6.14
N THR A 338 10.92 -13.27 -7.31
CA THR A 338 12.33 -13.17 -7.73
C THR A 338 12.40 -12.39 -9.04
N ASN A 339 13.50 -11.67 -9.28
CA ASN A 339 13.77 -11.07 -10.57
C ASN A 339 14.09 -12.15 -11.62
N SER A 340 13.87 -11.83 -12.90
CA SER A 340 14.16 -12.74 -14.00
C SER A 340 15.66 -12.80 -14.32
N GLU A 341 16.13 -13.92 -14.85
CA GLU A 341 17.55 -14.09 -15.19
C GLU A 341 18.01 -13.10 -16.26
N GLU A 342 17.12 -12.69 -17.19
CA GLU A 342 17.47 -11.70 -18.20
C GLU A 342 17.75 -10.34 -17.57
N GLN A 343 16.94 -9.91 -16.59
CA GLN A 343 17.14 -8.63 -15.90
C GLN A 343 18.38 -8.66 -15.01
N VAL A 344 18.59 -9.74 -14.27
CA VAL A 344 19.79 -9.93 -13.43
C VAL A 344 21.05 -9.91 -14.30
N THR A 345 21.05 -10.65 -15.41
CA THR A 345 22.17 -10.73 -16.35
C THR A 345 22.45 -9.38 -17.02
N GLN A 346 21.41 -8.68 -17.47
CA GLN A 346 21.56 -7.33 -18.05
C GLN A 346 22.23 -6.36 -17.08
N LEU A 347 21.81 -6.37 -15.81
CA LEU A 347 22.39 -5.48 -14.80
C LEU A 347 23.83 -5.89 -14.43
N LEU A 348 24.12 -7.18 -14.25
CA LEU A 348 25.48 -7.66 -14.01
C LEU A 348 26.43 -7.28 -15.16
N ASN A 349 25.97 -7.43 -16.41
CA ASN A 349 26.75 -7.08 -17.61
C ASN A 349 27.11 -5.59 -17.64
N ILE A 350 26.13 -4.71 -17.46
CA ILE A 350 26.39 -3.26 -17.53
C ILE A 350 27.17 -2.74 -16.32
N LEU A 351 27.17 -3.45 -15.19
CA LEU A 351 28.03 -3.14 -14.04
C LEU A 351 29.45 -3.74 -14.19
N GLY A 352 29.68 -4.59 -15.19
CA GLY A 352 30.96 -5.30 -15.35
C GLY A 352 31.20 -6.38 -14.29
N LEU A 353 30.14 -7.00 -13.77
CA LEU A 353 30.18 -7.98 -12.68
C LEU A 353 29.86 -9.41 -13.14
N SER A 354 29.71 -9.67 -14.44
CA SER A 354 29.30 -10.97 -14.98
C SER A 354 30.23 -12.12 -14.57
N GLU A 355 31.55 -11.92 -14.67
CA GLU A 355 32.57 -12.89 -14.24
C GLU A 355 32.67 -13.04 -12.72
N LYS A 356 32.07 -12.10 -11.97
CA LYS A 356 32.03 -12.08 -10.51
C LYS A 356 30.66 -12.43 -9.95
N LYS A 357 29.71 -12.90 -10.78
CA LYS A 357 28.31 -13.06 -10.39
C LYS A 357 28.12 -13.91 -9.12
N ASP A 358 28.94 -14.96 -8.96
CA ASP A 358 28.90 -15.91 -7.84
C ASP A 358 29.93 -15.61 -6.74
N ARG A 359 30.68 -14.49 -6.87
CA ARG A 359 31.62 -14.04 -5.84
C ARG A 359 30.86 -13.68 -4.58
N VAL A 360 31.27 -14.24 -3.44
CA VAL A 360 30.71 -13.91 -2.13
C VAL A 360 31.18 -12.52 -1.69
N ILE A 361 30.24 -11.74 -1.18
CA ILE A 361 30.41 -10.39 -0.65
C ILE A 361 29.81 -10.28 0.75
N SER A 362 30.48 -9.51 1.62
CA SER A 362 29.93 -9.02 2.88
C SER A 362 29.60 -7.53 2.76
N ILE A 363 28.42 -7.14 3.21
CA ILE A 363 27.98 -5.74 3.28
C ILE A 363 28.16 -5.31 4.72
N VAL A 364 29.13 -4.42 4.94
CA VAL A 364 29.53 -3.97 6.27
C VAL A 364 29.04 -2.55 6.47
N SER A 365 28.27 -2.33 7.53
CA SER A 365 27.87 -0.97 7.89
C SER A 365 29.07 -0.16 8.38
N ARG A 366 29.18 1.09 7.93
CA ARG A 366 30.16 2.06 8.46
C ARG A 366 29.58 2.88 9.61
N GLU A 367 28.27 2.78 9.84
CA GLU A 367 27.55 3.48 10.90
C GLU A 367 26.93 2.46 11.88
N ALA A 368 26.99 2.72 13.19
CA ALA A 368 26.58 1.76 14.21
C ALA A 368 25.10 1.34 14.11
N THR A 369 24.23 2.25 13.65
CA THR A 369 22.77 2.05 13.59
C THR A 369 22.25 1.62 12.23
N ALA A 370 23.08 1.67 11.17
CA ALA A 370 22.62 1.33 9.83
C ALA A 370 22.59 -0.20 9.63
N LYS A 371 21.39 -0.76 9.47
CA LYS A 371 21.17 -2.17 9.13
C LYS A 371 21.42 -2.38 7.63
N SER A 372 22.10 -3.48 7.27
CA SER A 372 22.29 -3.84 5.86
C SER A 372 20.92 -4.01 5.17
N PRO A 373 20.70 -3.41 3.99
CA PRO A 373 19.42 -3.53 3.29
C PRO A 373 19.22 -4.90 2.65
N VAL A 374 20.25 -5.72 2.55
CA VAL A 374 20.17 -7.10 2.05
C VAL A 374 20.85 -8.09 3.03
N PRO A 375 20.38 -9.34 3.12
CA PRO A 375 21.06 -10.40 3.87
C PRO A 375 22.52 -10.58 3.42
N THR A 376 23.42 -10.80 4.38
CA THR A 376 24.87 -10.83 4.12
C THR A 376 25.57 -11.79 5.10
N PRO A 377 26.61 -12.55 4.69
CA PRO A 377 27.26 -12.59 3.37
C PRO A 377 26.40 -13.22 2.27
N THR A 378 26.49 -12.72 1.04
CA THR A 378 25.69 -13.14 -0.13
C THR A 378 26.53 -13.07 -1.41
N THR A 379 26.01 -13.43 -2.59
CA THR A 379 26.69 -13.17 -3.88
C THR A 379 26.10 -11.94 -4.59
N TYR A 380 26.86 -11.35 -5.53
CA TYR A 380 26.37 -10.24 -6.36
C TYR A 380 25.08 -10.62 -7.10
N ALA A 381 25.04 -11.79 -7.76
CA ALA A 381 23.86 -12.24 -8.47
C ALA A 381 22.67 -12.47 -7.54
N THR A 382 22.91 -13.07 -6.37
CA THR A 382 21.86 -13.31 -5.36
C THR A 382 21.22 -12.01 -4.90
N ALA A 383 22.05 -10.99 -4.59
CA ALA A 383 21.54 -9.69 -4.17
C ALA A 383 20.62 -9.05 -5.21
N LEU A 384 21.01 -9.11 -6.49
CA LEU A 384 20.19 -8.59 -7.60
C LEU A 384 18.96 -9.46 -7.88
N ARG A 385 19.03 -10.77 -7.66
CA ARG A 385 17.95 -11.72 -7.96
C ARG A 385 16.83 -11.67 -6.94
N TYR A 386 17.16 -11.68 -5.65
CA TYR A 386 16.19 -11.90 -4.57
C TYR A 386 15.95 -10.69 -3.67
N TYR A 387 16.90 -9.73 -3.60
CA TYR A 387 16.83 -8.71 -2.55
C TYR A 387 16.63 -7.28 -3.06
N LEU A 388 16.99 -6.97 -4.31
CA LEU A 388 16.90 -5.61 -4.86
C LEU A 388 15.87 -5.49 -5.98
N GLU A 389 15.15 -4.37 -6.01
CA GLU A 389 14.17 -4.02 -7.04
C GLU A 389 14.88 -3.45 -8.28
N ILE A 390 15.37 -4.33 -9.15
CA ILE A 390 16.17 -3.95 -10.33
C ILE A 390 15.31 -3.59 -11.57
N ALA A 391 14.03 -3.98 -11.56
CA ALA A 391 13.09 -3.78 -12.67
C ALA A 391 12.21 -2.54 -12.50
N GLY A 392 12.21 -1.93 -11.31
CA GLY A 392 11.40 -0.77 -10.98
C GLY A 392 11.88 0.53 -11.63
N PRO A 393 11.07 1.61 -11.51
CA PRO A 393 11.44 2.93 -12.00
C PRO A 393 12.71 3.45 -11.34
N VAL A 394 13.62 3.99 -12.16
CA VAL A 394 14.87 4.58 -11.70
C VAL A 394 14.61 5.93 -11.06
N SER A 395 15.31 6.24 -9.97
CA SER A 395 15.24 7.54 -9.28
C SER A 395 16.08 8.59 -10.01
N ARG A 396 15.54 9.81 -10.16
CA ARG A 396 16.26 10.93 -10.79
C ARG A 396 17.46 11.35 -9.95
N GLU A 397 17.26 11.44 -8.64
CA GLU A 397 18.32 11.71 -7.68
C GLU A 397 19.43 10.66 -7.76
N PHE A 398 19.08 9.37 -7.91
CA PHE A 398 20.06 8.32 -8.06
C PHE A 398 20.87 8.42 -9.35
N ILE A 399 20.26 8.82 -10.48
CA ILE A 399 21.01 9.11 -11.72
C ILE A 399 22.05 10.22 -11.48
N ASN A 400 21.70 11.25 -10.72
CA ASN A 400 22.63 12.32 -10.39
C ASN A 400 23.83 11.80 -9.58
N VAL A 401 23.58 10.94 -8.59
CA VAL A 401 24.62 10.31 -7.77
C VAL A 401 25.56 9.46 -8.63
N ILE A 402 25.03 8.61 -9.50
CA ILE A 402 25.87 7.69 -10.26
C ILE A 402 26.64 8.36 -11.41
N ALA A 403 26.27 9.58 -11.82
CA ALA A 403 26.91 10.33 -12.90
C ALA A 403 28.44 10.45 -12.73
N ALA A 404 28.91 10.57 -11.48
CA ALA A 404 30.35 10.65 -11.16
C ALA A 404 31.14 9.39 -11.57
N PHE A 405 30.47 8.24 -11.68
CA PHE A 405 31.07 6.95 -12.03
C PHE A 405 30.91 6.57 -13.50
N ALA A 406 30.39 7.48 -14.32
CA ALA A 406 30.14 7.21 -15.73
C ALA A 406 31.43 6.83 -16.48
N PRO A 407 31.36 5.86 -17.42
CA PRO A 407 32.54 5.36 -18.12
C PRO A 407 33.09 6.34 -19.17
N THR A 408 32.29 7.32 -19.60
CA THR A 408 32.69 8.35 -20.58
C THR A 408 32.21 9.73 -20.15
N GLU A 409 32.90 10.79 -20.60
CA GLU A 409 32.48 12.17 -20.34
C GLU A 409 31.10 12.48 -20.92
N GLY A 410 30.74 11.88 -22.07
CA GLY A 410 29.41 12.00 -22.64
C GLY A 410 28.32 11.39 -21.75
N ALA A 411 28.56 10.19 -21.22
CA ALA A 411 27.64 9.54 -20.28
C ALA A 411 27.51 10.34 -18.97
N LYS A 412 28.62 10.90 -18.48
CA LYS A 412 28.63 11.78 -17.30
C LYS A 412 27.78 13.02 -17.50
N ALA A 413 27.97 13.73 -18.62
CA ALA A 413 27.22 14.93 -18.94
C ALA A 413 25.72 14.65 -19.08
N GLU A 414 25.35 13.58 -19.78
CA GLU A 414 23.94 13.19 -19.97
C GLU A 414 23.29 12.75 -18.66
N ALA A 415 23.99 11.96 -17.84
CA ALA A 415 23.51 11.56 -16.50
C ALA A 415 23.31 12.78 -15.59
N THR A 416 24.25 13.72 -15.58
CA THR A 416 24.14 14.96 -14.79
C THR A 416 22.93 15.79 -15.24
N LYS A 417 22.71 15.90 -16.56
CA LYS A 417 21.57 16.61 -17.12
C LYS A 417 20.24 15.96 -16.72
N LEU A 418 20.13 14.64 -16.86
CA LEU A 418 18.96 13.88 -16.41
C LEU A 418 18.71 14.03 -14.91
N GLY A 419 19.77 14.00 -14.10
CA GLY A 419 19.68 14.20 -12.66
C GLY A 419 19.16 15.59 -12.28
N SER A 420 19.45 16.61 -13.09
CA SER A 420 19.15 18.02 -12.79
C SER A 420 17.84 18.53 -13.40
N ASP A 421 17.36 17.94 -14.51
CA ASP A 421 16.18 18.41 -15.24
C ASP A 421 15.03 17.40 -15.15
N LYS A 422 14.01 17.74 -14.35
CA LYS A 422 12.79 16.94 -14.13
C LYS A 422 12.05 16.61 -15.44
N VAL A 423 11.90 17.59 -16.34
CA VAL A 423 11.13 17.40 -17.58
C VAL A 423 11.90 16.49 -18.52
N TYR A 424 13.19 16.75 -18.67
CA TYR A 424 14.06 15.94 -19.50
C TYR A 424 14.16 14.49 -19.00
N PHE A 425 14.28 14.31 -17.68
CA PHE A 425 14.23 12.99 -17.05
C PHE A 425 12.90 12.28 -17.32
N HIS A 426 11.78 13.01 -17.21
CA HIS A 426 10.47 12.42 -17.44
C HIS A 426 10.33 11.86 -18.87
N GLU A 427 10.65 12.68 -19.87
CA GLU A 427 10.57 12.35 -21.29
C GLU A 427 11.53 11.22 -21.71
N LYS A 428 12.75 11.22 -21.15
CA LYS A 428 13.78 10.26 -21.57
C LYS A 428 13.72 8.94 -20.84
N ILE A 429 13.33 8.94 -19.56
CA ILE A 429 13.45 7.80 -18.65
C ILE A 429 12.08 7.37 -18.11
N SER A 430 11.43 8.21 -17.30
CA SER A 430 10.31 7.74 -16.48
C SER A 430 9.07 7.36 -17.30
N GLN A 431 8.73 8.13 -18.35
CA GLN A 431 7.58 7.84 -19.22
C GLN A 431 7.75 6.53 -20.01
N LYS A 432 9.00 6.15 -20.26
CA LYS A 432 9.34 4.89 -20.94
C LYS A 432 9.46 3.72 -19.96
N CYS A 433 9.32 4.00 -18.66
CA CYS A 433 9.39 3.01 -17.60
C CYS A 433 10.70 2.17 -17.69
N LEU A 434 11.86 2.79 -17.97
CA LEU A 434 13.15 2.09 -18.12
C LEU A 434 13.70 1.56 -16.79
N SER A 435 14.34 0.38 -16.83
CA SER A 435 15.08 -0.18 -15.68
C SER A 435 16.48 0.43 -15.53
N LEU A 436 17.13 0.24 -14.38
CA LEU A 436 18.49 0.76 -14.16
C LEU A 436 19.47 0.28 -15.24
N ALA A 437 19.43 -1.01 -15.58
CA ALA A 437 20.33 -1.57 -16.59
C ALA A 437 20.15 -0.89 -17.97
N GLN A 438 18.89 -0.61 -18.34
CA GLN A 438 18.56 0.08 -19.59
C GLN A 438 19.01 1.53 -19.58
N VAL A 439 18.84 2.23 -18.45
CA VAL A 439 19.32 3.61 -18.30
C VAL A 439 20.84 3.68 -18.42
N LEU A 440 21.57 2.83 -17.69
CA LEU A 440 23.03 2.77 -17.74
C LEU A 440 23.53 2.43 -19.15
N GLY A 441 22.90 1.46 -19.82
CA GLY A 441 23.21 1.09 -21.19
C GLY A 441 22.93 2.20 -22.20
N MET A 442 21.81 2.92 -22.05
CA MET A 442 21.47 4.09 -22.88
C MET A 442 22.51 5.20 -22.73
N LEU A 443 22.92 5.49 -21.48
CA LEU A 443 23.86 6.55 -21.17
C LEU A 443 25.27 6.28 -21.72
N SER A 444 25.73 5.03 -21.63
CA SER A 444 27.11 4.67 -21.99
C SER A 444 27.24 4.04 -23.38
N GLY A 445 26.14 3.88 -24.12
CA GLY A 445 26.13 3.12 -25.37
C GLY A 445 26.50 1.65 -25.17
N GLY A 446 26.15 1.08 -24.01
CA GLY A 446 26.45 -0.29 -23.62
C GLY A 446 27.84 -0.52 -23.00
N GLN A 447 28.67 0.52 -22.84
CA GLN A 447 29.96 0.40 -22.14
C GLN A 447 29.74 0.09 -20.64
N PRO A 448 30.43 -0.90 -20.06
CA PRO A 448 30.28 -1.25 -18.65
C PRO A 448 30.69 -0.13 -17.68
N TRP A 449 29.91 0.05 -16.63
CA TRP A 449 30.10 1.02 -15.55
C TRP A 449 30.97 0.42 -14.43
N THR A 450 32.18 -0.04 -14.78
CA THR A 450 33.09 -0.76 -13.84
C THR A 450 33.56 0.09 -12.65
N LYS A 451 33.44 1.42 -12.73
CA LYS A 451 33.78 2.35 -11.64
C LYS A 451 32.63 2.57 -10.65
N LEU A 452 31.41 2.15 -10.99
CA LEU A 452 30.24 2.32 -10.13
C LEU A 452 30.29 1.26 -9.02
N PRO A 453 30.54 1.65 -7.75
CA PRO A 453 30.64 0.67 -6.68
C PRO A 453 29.30 -0.01 -6.43
N PHE A 454 29.34 -1.29 -6.07
CA PHE A 454 28.11 -2.05 -5.78
C PHE A 454 27.39 -1.52 -4.55
N SER A 455 28.09 -0.87 -3.61
CA SER A 455 27.45 -0.20 -2.48
C SER A 455 26.48 0.91 -2.94
N ALA A 456 26.78 1.62 -4.03
CA ALA A 456 25.86 2.61 -4.59
C ALA A 456 24.59 1.96 -5.16
N ILE A 457 24.70 0.74 -5.70
CA ILE A 457 23.55 -0.04 -6.17
C ILE A 457 22.67 -0.46 -4.98
N VAL A 458 23.30 -0.98 -3.93
CA VAL A 458 22.64 -1.41 -2.69
C VAL A 458 21.94 -0.25 -1.97
N GLU A 459 22.53 0.95 -1.98
CA GLU A 459 21.96 2.16 -1.36
C GLU A 459 20.91 2.86 -2.25
N GLY A 460 21.08 2.78 -3.56
CA GLY A 460 20.27 3.48 -4.55
C GLY A 460 18.99 2.75 -4.95
N LEU A 461 19.00 1.42 -4.91
CA LEU A 461 17.83 0.59 -5.20
C LEU A 461 17.03 0.27 -3.93
N SER A 462 15.72 0.13 -4.10
CA SER A 462 14.83 -0.34 -3.03
C SER A 462 14.95 -1.86 -2.86
N LYS A 463 14.61 -2.36 -1.67
CA LYS A 463 14.44 -3.80 -1.43
C LYS A 463 13.34 -4.37 -2.33
N LEU A 464 13.51 -5.60 -2.81
CA LEU A 464 12.48 -6.33 -3.55
C LEU A 464 11.33 -6.67 -2.58
N GLN A 465 10.14 -6.14 -2.83
CA GLN A 465 9.01 -6.27 -1.91
C GLN A 465 8.10 -7.46 -2.24
N PRO A 466 7.45 -8.09 -1.25
CA PRO A 466 6.34 -9.01 -1.48
C PRO A 466 5.17 -8.31 -2.20
N ARG A 467 4.42 -9.03 -3.02
CA ARG A 467 3.23 -8.53 -3.72
C ARG A 467 1.98 -9.18 -3.15
N TYR A 468 1.03 -8.36 -2.74
CA TYR A 468 -0.22 -8.81 -2.13
C TYR A 468 -1.27 -9.18 -3.19
N TYR A 469 -1.96 -10.27 -2.95
CA TYR A 469 -3.11 -10.71 -3.74
C TYR A 469 -4.29 -10.94 -2.80
N SER A 470 -5.46 -10.46 -3.20
CA SER A 470 -6.69 -10.79 -2.48
C SER A 470 -6.97 -12.29 -2.65
N ILE A 471 -7.15 -12.98 -1.53
CA ILE A 471 -7.44 -14.41 -1.54
C ILE A 471 -8.79 -14.64 -2.22
N SER A 472 -8.82 -15.56 -3.18
CA SER A 472 -10.00 -15.91 -3.98
C SER A 472 -10.64 -17.25 -3.63
N SER A 473 -10.24 -17.84 -2.50
CA SER A 473 -10.85 -19.00 -1.85
C SER A 473 -11.62 -18.60 -0.59
N SER A 474 -12.52 -19.48 -0.15
CA SER A 474 -13.16 -19.39 1.18
C SER A 474 -12.44 -20.26 2.19
N SER A 475 -12.09 -19.71 3.36
CA SER A 475 -11.52 -20.49 4.46
C SER A 475 -12.49 -21.52 5.04
N LEU A 476 -13.81 -21.33 4.87
CA LEU A 476 -14.83 -22.32 5.25
C LEU A 476 -14.83 -23.54 4.31
N VAL A 477 -14.47 -23.35 3.04
CA VAL A 477 -14.47 -24.42 2.02
C VAL A 477 -13.08 -25.05 1.89
N GLN A 478 -12.04 -24.24 1.99
CA GLN A 478 -10.64 -24.58 1.74
C GLN A 478 -9.75 -24.02 2.87
N PRO A 479 -9.81 -24.55 4.11
CA PRO A 479 -9.15 -23.95 5.27
C PRO A 479 -7.62 -23.94 5.19
N SER A 480 -7.03 -24.93 4.52
CA SER A 480 -5.57 -25.06 4.33
C SER A 480 -5.09 -24.71 2.92
N LEU A 481 -5.98 -24.23 2.05
CA LEU A 481 -5.67 -23.98 0.64
C LEU A 481 -6.11 -22.58 0.24
N VAL A 482 -5.14 -21.74 -0.11
CA VAL A 482 -5.35 -20.35 -0.49
C VAL A 482 -5.36 -20.24 -2.00
N SER A 483 -6.46 -19.76 -2.60
CA SER A 483 -6.49 -19.42 -4.01
C SER A 483 -6.09 -17.95 -4.24
N ILE A 484 -5.40 -17.68 -5.36
CA ILE A 484 -5.21 -16.33 -5.89
C ILE A 484 -5.69 -16.20 -7.34
N THR A 485 -5.96 -14.97 -7.75
CA THR A 485 -6.32 -14.62 -9.14
C THR A 485 -5.48 -13.43 -9.58
N ALA A 486 -4.49 -13.66 -10.44
CA ALA A 486 -3.47 -12.68 -10.81
C ALA A 486 -3.44 -12.43 -12.33
N ALA A 487 -3.85 -11.24 -12.76
CA ALA A 487 -3.63 -10.80 -14.14
C ALA A 487 -2.12 -10.56 -14.36
N VAL A 488 -1.58 -11.06 -15.48
CA VAL A 488 -0.16 -10.90 -15.79
C VAL A 488 0.10 -9.51 -16.35
N GLU A 489 0.97 -8.77 -15.68
CA GLU A 489 1.37 -7.43 -16.09
C GLU A 489 2.44 -7.48 -17.17
N SER A 490 2.03 -7.14 -18.39
CA SER A 490 2.88 -6.92 -19.55
C SER A 490 2.40 -5.69 -20.32
N ALA A 491 3.30 -4.76 -20.63
CA ALA A 491 2.94 -3.50 -21.28
C ALA A 491 4.01 -3.04 -22.27
N GLU A 492 3.57 -2.50 -23.41
CA GLU A 492 4.44 -1.83 -24.37
C GLU A 492 4.51 -0.34 -24.04
N PHE A 493 5.73 0.22 -24.06
CA PHE A 493 5.96 1.64 -23.87
C PHE A 493 6.72 2.21 -25.05
N GLN A 494 6.27 3.36 -25.55
CA GLN A 494 6.90 4.01 -26.70
C GLN A 494 8.37 4.35 -26.38
N GLY A 495 9.29 3.81 -27.17
CA GLY A 495 10.73 4.05 -27.00
C GLY A 495 11.42 3.17 -25.94
N ARG A 496 10.70 2.25 -25.29
CA ARG A 496 11.30 1.15 -24.53
C ARG A 496 11.76 0.05 -25.51
N PRO A 497 12.95 -0.56 -25.33
CA PRO A 497 13.47 -1.57 -26.27
C PRO A 497 12.76 -2.92 -26.21
N ASP A 498 12.07 -3.22 -25.12
CA ASP A 498 11.41 -4.49 -24.82
C ASP A 498 10.03 -4.27 -24.20
N VAL A 499 9.22 -5.32 -24.14
CA VAL A 499 7.96 -5.31 -23.40
C VAL A 499 8.26 -5.22 -21.91
N PHE A 500 7.68 -4.25 -21.23
CA PHE A 500 7.76 -4.19 -19.77
C PHE A 500 7.02 -5.38 -19.18
N LYS A 501 7.62 -6.05 -18.19
CA LYS A 501 7.05 -7.19 -17.48
C LYS A 501 7.07 -6.93 -15.98
N GLY A 502 5.92 -7.07 -15.33
CA GLY A 502 5.82 -6.97 -13.87
C GLY A 502 6.47 -8.18 -13.19
N VAL A 503 7.36 -7.94 -12.23
CA VAL A 503 8.20 -8.97 -11.59
C VAL A 503 7.37 -10.13 -11.03
N ALA A 504 6.47 -9.83 -10.10
CA ALA A 504 5.73 -10.90 -9.40
C ALA A 504 4.80 -11.70 -10.31
N THR A 505 4.04 -11.04 -11.19
CA THR A 505 3.07 -11.75 -12.02
C THR A 505 3.71 -12.57 -13.13
N ASN A 506 4.87 -12.15 -13.67
CA ASN A 506 5.61 -12.96 -14.63
C ASN A 506 6.39 -14.09 -13.94
N TYR A 507 6.84 -13.90 -12.70
CA TYR A 507 7.33 -15.01 -11.86
C TYR A 507 6.24 -16.07 -11.63
N LEU A 508 5.02 -15.64 -11.27
CA LEU A 508 3.86 -16.55 -11.17
C LEU A 508 3.55 -17.23 -12.52
N LEU A 509 3.64 -16.50 -13.64
CA LEU A 509 3.46 -17.10 -14.97
C LEU A 509 4.49 -18.20 -15.22
N SER A 510 5.75 -17.97 -14.91
CA SER A 510 6.80 -18.98 -15.07
C SER A 510 6.63 -20.18 -14.14
N LEU A 511 6.17 -19.99 -12.89
CA LEU A 511 5.79 -21.09 -12.00
C LEU A 511 4.65 -21.92 -12.60
N LYS A 512 3.61 -21.26 -13.14
CA LYS A 512 2.50 -21.92 -13.81
C LYS A 512 2.95 -22.70 -15.05
N GLN A 513 3.83 -22.10 -15.85
CA GLN A 513 4.38 -22.73 -17.05
C GLN A 513 5.20 -23.96 -16.67
N ALA A 514 6.04 -23.88 -15.63
CA ALA A 514 6.81 -25.02 -15.14
C ALA A 514 5.93 -26.15 -14.62
N GLN A 515 4.90 -25.83 -13.81
CA GLN A 515 3.97 -26.84 -13.28
C GLN A 515 3.23 -27.58 -14.39
N ASN A 516 2.85 -26.86 -15.46
CA ASN A 516 2.09 -27.40 -16.58
C ASN A 516 2.97 -27.87 -17.76
N GLN A 517 4.30 -27.89 -17.61
CA GLN A 517 5.26 -28.30 -18.65
C GLN A 517 5.13 -27.48 -19.95
N GLU A 518 4.80 -26.19 -19.82
CA GLU A 518 4.72 -25.24 -20.92
C GLU A 518 6.08 -24.57 -21.18
N SER A 519 6.24 -24.00 -22.37
CA SER A 519 7.46 -23.24 -22.69
C SER A 519 7.57 -21.97 -21.83
N PRO A 520 8.72 -21.72 -21.17
CA PRO A 520 8.89 -20.54 -20.34
C PRO A 520 8.91 -19.26 -21.20
N SER A 521 8.18 -18.24 -20.74
CA SER A 521 8.17 -16.91 -21.35
C SER A 521 9.32 -16.00 -20.89
N GLN A 522 9.94 -16.35 -19.76
CA GLN A 522 11.15 -15.78 -19.17
C GLN A 522 11.83 -16.83 -18.30
N GLU A 523 13.14 -16.73 -18.17
CA GLU A 523 13.94 -17.59 -17.31
C GLU A 523 13.98 -17.09 -15.85
N TYR A 524 13.80 -18.01 -14.92
CA TYR A 524 13.87 -17.78 -13.47
C TYR A 524 14.52 -18.99 -12.78
N GLN A 525 15.20 -18.78 -11.65
CA GLN A 525 15.62 -19.86 -10.75
C GLN A 525 14.45 -20.34 -9.88
N LEU A 526 13.60 -21.21 -10.46
CA LEU A 526 12.36 -21.66 -9.82
C LEU A 526 12.57 -22.61 -8.63
N ASP A 527 13.67 -23.37 -8.60
CA ASP A 527 14.03 -24.22 -7.45
C ASP A 527 14.55 -23.41 -6.25
N GLY A 528 14.79 -22.11 -6.46
CA GLY A 528 15.11 -21.16 -5.39
C GLY A 528 16.47 -21.41 -4.72
N PRO A 529 16.71 -20.74 -3.58
CA PRO A 529 17.97 -20.86 -2.85
C PRO A 529 18.13 -22.29 -2.32
N ARG A 530 19.26 -22.93 -2.68
CA ARG A 530 19.60 -24.30 -2.26
C ARG A 530 18.48 -25.31 -2.54
N GLU A 531 17.80 -25.15 -3.67
CA GLU A 531 16.71 -26.06 -4.11
C GLU A 531 15.53 -26.14 -3.11
N LYS A 532 15.38 -25.16 -2.22
CA LYS A 532 14.31 -25.13 -1.22
C LYS A 532 12.92 -24.99 -1.84
N TYR A 533 12.83 -24.50 -3.08
CA TYR A 533 11.58 -24.27 -3.82
C TYR A 533 11.31 -25.35 -4.88
N THR A 534 12.10 -26.43 -4.89
CA THR A 534 11.89 -27.60 -5.77
C THR A 534 10.47 -28.14 -5.64
N GLY A 535 9.83 -28.42 -6.77
CA GLY A 535 8.44 -28.87 -6.82
C GLY A 535 7.40 -27.75 -6.91
N VAL A 536 7.76 -26.61 -7.52
CA VAL A 536 6.91 -25.43 -7.74
C VAL A 536 6.39 -24.85 -6.41
N LYS A 537 7.29 -24.12 -5.72
CA LYS A 537 6.96 -23.42 -4.48
C LYS A 537 7.15 -21.92 -4.60
N ALA A 538 6.51 -21.19 -3.70
CA ALA A 538 6.72 -19.76 -3.53
C ALA A 538 6.78 -19.38 -2.05
N PRO A 539 7.68 -18.48 -1.64
CA PRO A 539 7.64 -17.89 -0.31
C PRO A 539 6.43 -16.96 -0.19
N ILE A 540 5.63 -17.16 0.86
CA ILE A 540 4.40 -16.42 1.13
C ILE A 540 4.29 -16.00 2.59
N HIS A 541 3.50 -14.97 2.85
CA HIS A 541 2.96 -14.71 4.18
C HIS A 541 1.49 -14.28 4.07
N LEU A 542 0.72 -14.47 5.14
CA LEU A 542 -0.68 -14.03 5.20
C LEU A 542 -0.78 -12.65 5.84
N ARG A 543 -1.71 -11.84 5.35
CA ARG A 543 -2.07 -10.56 5.96
C ARG A 543 -3.57 -10.50 6.17
N LYS A 544 -3.97 -10.33 7.43
CA LYS A 544 -5.37 -10.15 7.82
C LYS A 544 -5.94 -8.87 7.23
N SER A 545 -7.26 -8.85 6.98
CA SER A 545 -7.93 -7.66 6.48
C SER A 545 -9.33 -7.47 7.03
N ASN A 546 -9.78 -6.21 7.04
CA ASN A 546 -11.13 -5.82 7.43
C ASN A 546 -12.20 -6.06 6.35
N PHE A 547 -11.86 -6.52 5.13
CA PHE A 547 -12.90 -7.12 4.26
C PHE A 547 -13.29 -8.43 4.89
N LYS A 548 -14.48 -8.44 5.46
CA LYS A 548 -15.12 -9.65 5.93
C LYS A 548 -16.57 -9.60 5.54
N LEU A 549 -17.14 -10.77 5.26
CA LEU A 549 -18.57 -10.91 5.16
C LEU A 549 -19.23 -10.48 6.48
N PRO A 550 -20.51 -10.07 6.46
CA PRO A 550 -21.22 -9.78 7.69
C PRO A 550 -21.29 -11.04 8.57
N LYS A 551 -21.06 -10.87 9.89
CA LYS A 551 -21.16 -11.98 10.86
C LYS A 551 -22.52 -12.70 10.80
N ASP A 552 -23.58 -11.95 10.54
CA ASP A 552 -24.92 -12.48 10.27
C ASP A 552 -25.06 -12.84 8.78
N SER A 553 -25.14 -14.13 8.49
CA SER A 553 -25.27 -14.65 7.12
C SER A 553 -26.58 -14.23 6.44
N SER A 554 -27.63 -13.90 7.20
CA SER A 554 -28.92 -13.44 6.65
C SER A 554 -28.86 -12.01 6.09
N ARG A 555 -27.84 -11.23 6.46
CA ARG A 555 -27.59 -9.90 5.92
C ARG A 555 -27.36 -9.97 4.40
N PRO A 556 -28.01 -9.12 3.59
CA PRO A 556 -27.71 -9.01 2.17
C PRO A 556 -26.32 -8.41 1.92
N VAL A 557 -25.73 -8.73 0.77
CA VAL A 557 -24.43 -8.20 0.35
C VAL A 557 -24.45 -7.74 -1.11
N ILE A 558 -23.81 -6.61 -1.39
CA ILE A 558 -23.61 -6.09 -2.74
C ILE A 558 -22.12 -6.11 -3.05
N MET A 559 -21.71 -6.78 -4.12
CA MET A 559 -20.30 -7.01 -4.47
C MET A 559 -20.02 -6.42 -5.86
N ILE A 560 -19.06 -5.49 -5.96
CA ILE A 560 -18.74 -4.79 -7.21
C ILE A 560 -17.26 -4.98 -7.51
N GLY A 561 -16.96 -5.80 -8.52
CA GLY A 561 -15.60 -6.27 -8.74
C GLY A 561 -15.25 -6.55 -10.19
N PRO A 562 -14.92 -5.54 -11.01
CA PRO A 562 -14.47 -5.79 -12.38
C PRO A 562 -13.04 -6.34 -12.45
N GLY A 563 -12.78 -7.18 -13.46
CA GLY A 563 -11.50 -7.85 -13.66
C GLY A 563 -11.08 -8.68 -12.44
N THR A 564 -9.80 -8.59 -12.06
CA THR A 564 -9.28 -9.27 -10.86
C THR A 564 -9.87 -8.75 -9.55
N GLY A 565 -10.63 -7.65 -9.57
CA GLY A 565 -11.45 -7.22 -8.43
C GLY A 565 -12.49 -8.26 -7.98
N VAL A 566 -12.79 -9.26 -8.81
CA VAL A 566 -13.69 -10.37 -8.42
C VAL A 566 -13.05 -11.37 -7.46
N ALA A 567 -11.72 -11.33 -7.27
CA ALA A 567 -10.98 -12.29 -6.46
C ALA A 567 -11.60 -12.51 -5.06
N PRO A 568 -11.75 -11.50 -4.18
CA PRO A 568 -12.36 -11.72 -2.87
C PRO A 568 -13.83 -12.17 -2.95
N PHE A 569 -14.54 -11.78 -4.00
CA PHE A 569 -15.96 -12.13 -4.18
C PHE A 569 -16.15 -13.59 -4.59
N ARG A 570 -15.17 -14.21 -5.26
CA ARG A 570 -15.15 -15.66 -5.44
C ARG A 570 -15.18 -16.37 -4.08
N GLY A 571 -14.30 -15.98 -3.16
CA GLY A 571 -14.30 -16.50 -1.79
C GLY A 571 -15.62 -16.23 -1.05
N PHE A 572 -16.17 -15.02 -1.15
CA PHE A 572 -17.44 -14.68 -0.49
C PHE A 572 -18.62 -15.52 -0.99
N VAL A 573 -18.71 -15.72 -2.31
CA VAL A 573 -19.79 -16.53 -2.91
C VAL A 573 -19.62 -18.00 -2.54
N GLN A 574 -18.39 -18.54 -2.56
CA GLN A 574 -18.10 -19.90 -2.08
C GLN A 574 -18.54 -20.10 -0.64
N GLU A 575 -18.19 -19.16 0.24
CA GLU A 575 -18.54 -19.22 1.67
C GLU A 575 -20.06 -19.19 1.87
N ARG A 576 -20.76 -18.27 1.22
CA ARG A 576 -22.22 -18.15 1.30
C ARG A 576 -22.91 -19.38 0.73
N ALA A 577 -22.41 -19.95 -0.37
CA ALA A 577 -22.91 -21.20 -0.93
C ALA A 577 -22.70 -22.38 0.04
N ALA A 578 -21.55 -22.46 0.72
CA ALA A 578 -21.28 -23.49 1.72
C ALA A 578 -22.21 -23.36 2.94
N LEU A 579 -22.40 -22.14 3.46
CA LEU A 579 -23.35 -21.86 4.55
C LEU A 579 -24.79 -22.26 4.17
N LYS A 580 -25.21 -21.98 2.93
CA LYS A 580 -26.52 -22.39 2.42
C LYS A 580 -26.65 -23.92 2.36
N LYS A 581 -25.63 -24.63 1.87
CA LYS A 581 -25.57 -26.10 1.87
C LYS A 581 -25.64 -26.70 3.28
N GLN A 582 -25.12 -25.99 4.29
CA GLN A 582 -25.25 -26.34 5.71
C GLN A 582 -26.62 -25.97 6.34
N GLY A 583 -27.57 -25.47 5.54
CA GLY A 583 -28.92 -25.12 6.00
C GLY A 583 -29.02 -23.78 6.72
N LYS A 584 -27.97 -22.95 6.72
CA LYS A 584 -28.04 -21.59 7.29
C LYS A 584 -28.92 -20.69 6.44
N ASN A 585 -29.57 -19.73 7.08
CA ASN A 585 -30.25 -18.66 6.36
C ASN A 585 -29.20 -17.70 5.78
N VAL A 586 -29.17 -17.56 4.46
CA VAL A 586 -28.20 -16.73 3.73
C VAL A 586 -28.98 -15.67 2.97
N GLY A 587 -28.71 -14.39 3.25
CA GLY A 587 -29.36 -13.26 2.59
C GLY A 587 -29.00 -13.14 1.11
N LYS A 588 -29.64 -12.18 0.42
CA LYS A 588 -29.38 -11.94 -1.00
C LYS A 588 -27.95 -11.44 -1.25
N SER A 589 -27.29 -12.01 -2.25
CA SER A 589 -25.98 -11.63 -2.76
C SER A 589 -26.14 -11.06 -4.17
N LEU A 590 -25.90 -9.77 -4.36
CA LEU A 590 -25.97 -9.11 -5.66
C LEU A 590 -24.56 -8.76 -6.14
N MET A 591 -24.14 -9.29 -7.28
CA MET A 591 -22.80 -9.09 -7.82
C MET A 591 -22.83 -8.29 -9.13
N PHE A 592 -21.98 -7.26 -9.22
CA PHE A 592 -21.68 -6.54 -10.45
C PHE A 592 -20.24 -6.85 -10.87
N PHE A 593 -20.12 -7.66 -11.92
CA PHE A 593 -18.84 -8.04 -12.51
C PHE A 593 -18.63 -7.28 -13.83
N GLY A 594 -17.38 -7.07 -14.22
CA GLY A 594 -17.07 -6.44 -15.50
C GLY A 594 -15.78 -6.97 -16.11
N CYS A 595 -15.81 -7.23 -17.41
CA CYS A 595 -14.64 -7.65 -18.18
C CYS A 595 -14.66 -7.01 -19.58
N ARG A 596 -13.72 -7.36 -20.45
CA ARG A 596 -13.71 -6.85 -21.82
C ARG A 596 -14.76 -7.57 -22.65
N ARG A 597 -14.71 -8.90 -22.69
CA ARG A 597 -15.59 -9.73 -23.51
C ARG A 597 -15.85 -11.06 -22.83
N ARG A 598 -17.03 -11.63 -23.05
CA ARG A 598 -17.42 -12.93 -22.49
C ARG A 598 -16.48 -14.05 -22.91
N ASP A 599 -16.01 -14.02 -24.15
CA ASP A 599 -15.19 -15.05 -24.79
C ASP A 599 -13.68 -14.87 -24.60
N GLU A 600 -13.23 -13.88 -23.83
CA GLU A 600 -11.81 -13.57 -23.62
C GLU A 600 -11.38 -13.56 -22.13
N ASP A 601 -12.10 -12.83 -21.28
CA ASP A 601 -11.66 -12.53 -19.92
C ASP A 601 -12.79 -12.56 -18.88
N TYR A 602 -13.82 -13.39 -19.11
CA TYR A 602 -14.86 -13.67 -18.11
C TYR A 602 -14.37 -14.69 -17.08
N LEU A 603 -13.76 -14.18 -16.02
CA LEU A 603 -13.22 -14.97 -14.91
C LEU A 603 -14.30 -15.86 -14.26
N TYR A 604 -13.99 -17.16 -14.11
CA TYR A 604 -14.77 -18.15 -13.35
C TYR A 604 -16.23 -18.34 -13.79
N GLU A 605 -16.54 -18.13 -15.08
CA GLU A 605 -17.91 -18.20 -15.60
C GLU A 605 -18.69 -19.45 -15.17
N SER A 606 -18.07 -20.63 -15.22
CA SER A 606 -18.71 -21.89 -14.84
C SER A 606 -19.03 -21.96 -13.35
N GLU A 607 -18.17 -21.43 -12.48
CA GLU A 607 -18.37 -21.42 -11.03
C GLU A 607 -19.57 -20.54 -10.63
N TRP A 608 -19.77 -19.40 -11.32
CA TRP A 608 -20.92 -18.53 -11.06
C TRP A 608 -22.25 -19.25 -11.30
N GLN A 609 -22.32 -20.10 -12.34
CA GLN A 609 -23.53 -20.89 -12.61
C GLN A 609 -23.77 -21.96 -11.55
N GLU A 610 -22.71 -22.63 -11.08
CA GLU A 610 -22.82 -23.60 -9.99
C GLU A 610 -23.33 -22.95 -8.70
N HIS A 611 -22.80 -21.77 -8.36
CA HIS A 611 -23.22 -21.04 -7.18
C HIS A 611 -24.64 -20.48 -7.31
N LYS A 612 -25.06 -20.06 -8.52
CA LYS A 612 -26.46 -19.71 -8.80
C LYS A 612 -27.40 -20.88 -8.57
N ASN A 613 -27.03 -22.09 -8.98
CA ASN A 613 -27.82 -23.29 -8.73
C ASN A 613 -27.93 -23.63 -7.23
N THR A 614 -26.86 -23.37 -6.46
CA THR A 614 -26.86 -23.62 -5.00
C THR A 614 -27.65 -22.56 -4.22
N LEU A 615 -27.46 -21.28 -4.55
CA LEU A 615 -28.03 -20.15 -3.80
C LEU A 615 -29.43 -19.78 -4.28
N GLY A 616 -29.82 -20.17 -5.49
CA GLY A 616 -31.12 -19.86 -6.10
C GLY A 616 -31.34 -18.36 -6.26
N ASP A 617 -32.47 -17.88 -5.76
CA ASP A 617 -32.83 -16.45 -5.80
C ASP A 617 -31.97 -15.58 -4.88
N ASN A 618 -31.18 -16.20 -3.98
CA ASN A 618 -30.29 -15.47 -3.07
C ASN A 618 -28.96 -15.08 -3.73
N PHE A 619 -28.72 -15.37 -5.01
CA PHE A 619 -27.53 -14.91 -5.72
C PHE A 619 -27.87 -14.41 -7.12
N ASP A 620 -27.54 -13.17 -7.45
CA ASP A 620 -27.67 -12.62 -8.79
C ASP A 620 -26.34 -11.99 -9.23
N ILE A 621 -26.01 -12.12 -10.51
CA ILE A 621 -24.82 -11.54 -11.12
C ILE A 621 -25.19 -10.76 -12.37
N HIS A 622 -24.71 -9.52 -12.45
CA HIS A 622 -24.81 -8.65 -13.61
C HIS A 622 -23.43 -8.38 -14.19
N VAL A 623 -23.24 -8.67 -15.48
CA VAL A 623 -21.92 -8.62 -16.12
C VAL A 623 -21.86 -7.50 -17.15
N ALA A 624 -20.89 -6.60 -16.98
CA ALA A 624 -20.61 -5.51 -17.90
C ALA A 624 -19.48 -5.89 -18.87
N PHE A 625 -19.80 -5.99 -20.15
CA PHE A 625 -18.82 -6.24 -21.21
C PHE A 625 -18.39 -4.93 -21.89
N SER A 626 -17.17 -4.48 -21.60
CA SER A 626 -16.69 -3.17 -22.05
C SER A 626 -16.28 -3.11 -23.54
N ARG A 627 -16.10 -4.26 -24.20
CA ARG A 627 -15.62 -4.38 -25.60
C ARG A 627 -16.44 -5.32 -26.49
N GLU A 628 -17.63 -5.74 -26.06
CA GLU A 628 -18.52 -6.57 -26.90
C GLU A 628 -19.25 -5.77 -27.98
N THR A 629 -19.63 -4.54 -27.66
CA THR A 629 -20.32 -3.64 -28.59
C THR A 629 -19.52 -2.35 -28.78
N LYS A 630 -19.97 -1.48 -29.70
CA LYS A 630 -19.38 -0.14 -29.89
C LYS A 630 -19.56 0.74 -28.65
N GLN A 631 -20.62 0.53 -27.87
CA GLN A 631 -20.87 1.26 -26.64
C GLN A 631 -20.21 0.53 -25.48
N LYS A 632 -19.32 1.22 -24.75
CA LYS A 632 -18.65 0.65 -23.59
C LYS A 632 -19.64 0.54 -22.42
N VAL A 633 -19.80 -0.67 -21.89
CA VAL A 633 -20.60 -0.93 -20.67
C VAL A 633 -19.65 -1.20 -19.51
N TYR A 634 -19.86 -0.51 -18.39
CA TYR A 634 -19.09 -0.66 -17.17
C TYR A 634 -20.03 -0.96 -15.99
N VAL A 635 -19.47 -1.42 -14.86
CA VAL A 635 -20.25 -1.85 -13.69
C VAL A 635 -21.18 -0.75 -13.18
N GLN A 636 -20.75 0.50 -13.16
CA GLN A 636 -21.56 1.64 -12.74
C GLN A 636 -22.80 1.85 -13.62
N HIS A 637 -22.74 1.51 -14.91
CA HIS A 637 -23.92 1.57 -15.78
C HIS A 637 -24.97 0.53 -15.36
N LEU A 638 -24.52 -0.68 -15.00
CA LEU A 638 -25.43 -1.73 -14.53
C LEU A 638 -25.99 -1.42 -13.15
N ILE A 639 -25.18 -0.86 -12.25
CA ILE A 639 -25.66 -0.39 -10.94
C ILE A 639 -26.78 0.63 -11.13
N LYS A 640 -26.63 1.57 -12.07
CA LYS A 640 -27.70 2.55 -12.39
C LYS A 640 -28.96 1.88 -12.94
N THR A 641 -28.83 0.90 -13.83
CA THR A 641 -29.99 0.12 -14.33
C THR A 641 -30.74 -0.61 -13.22
N HIS A 642 -30.00 -1.12 -12.22
CA HIS A 642 -30.53 -1.85 -11.06
C HIS A 642 -30.69 -0.96 -9.81
N ALA A 643 -30.78 0.37 -9.98
CA ALA A 643 -30.77 1.33 -8.88
C ALA A 643 -31.81 1.06 -7.80
N LYS A 644 -33.04 0.70 -8.17
CA LYS A 644 -34.12 0.40 -7.22
C LYS A 644 -33.80 -0.81 -6.34
N GLU A 645 -33.25 -1.86 -6.92
CA GLU A 645 -32.85 -3.07 -6.20
C GLU A 645 -31.69 -2.79 -5.25
N VAL A 646 -30.68 -2.05 -5.72
CA VAL A 646 -29.55 -1.62 -4.91
C VAL A 646 -30.02 -0.81 -3.70
N MET A 647 -30.91 0.17 -3.89
CA MET A 647 -31.43 0.99 -2.79
C MET A 647 -32.29 0.19 -1.81
N ASN A 648 -33.12 -0.74 -2.30
CA ASN A 648 -33.89 -1.62 -1.42
C ASN A 648 -32.97 -2.50 -0.56
N MET A 649 -31.92 -3.08 -1.14
CA MET A 649 -30.95 -3.87 -0.37
C MET A 649 -30.23 -3.02 0.68
N ILE A 650 -29.90 -1.77 0.36
CA ILE A 650 -29.30 -0.83 1.31
C ILE A 650 -30.26 -0.55 2.49
N ASP A 651 -31.55 -0.39 2.23
CA ASP A 651 -32.57 -0.25 3.28
C ASP A 651 -32.66 -1.51 4.15
N ASP A 652 -32.53 -2.69 3.55
CA ASP A 652 -32.51 -3.99 4.23
C ASP A 652 -31.19 -4.25 5.00
N GLY A 653 -30.33 -3.24 5.16
CA GLY A 653 -29.11 -3.37 5.95
C GLY A 653 -27.92 -3.98 5.19
N ALA A 654 -27.96 -4.02 3.85
CA ALA A 654 -26.88 -4.62 3.06
C ALA A 654 -25.52 -4.00 3.37
N VAL A 655 -24.48 -4.85 3.24
CA VAL A 655 -23.09 -4.41 3.21
C VAL A 655 -22.61 -4.41 1.77
N MET A 656 -22.04 -3.30 1.34
CA MET A 656 -21.54 -3.07 -0.01
C MET A 656 -20.02 -3.14 -0.04
N TYR A 657 -19.50 -3.89 -1.01
CA TYR A 657 -18.09 -4.13 -1.20
C TYR A 657 -17.69 -3.73 -2.62
N VAL A 658 -16.63 -2.92 -2.74
CA VAL A 658 -16.04 -2.52 -4.01
C VAL A 658 -14.60 -3.03 -4.05
N CYS A 659 -14.24 -3.80 -5.08
CA CYS A 659 -12.87 -4.26 -5.26
C CYS A 659 -12.41 -4.07 -6.71
N GLY A 660 -11.24 -3.47 -6.94
CA GLY A 660 -10.67 -3.32 -8.29
C GLY A 660 -9.89 -2.02 -8.47
N ASP A 661 -9.93 -1.45 -9.68
CA ASP A 661 -9.19 -0.22 -10.02
C ASP A 661 -9.62 0.97 -9.14
N ALA A 662 -8.78 1.38 -8.18
CA ALA A 662 -9.05 2.54 -7.33
C ALA A 662 -9.10 3.87 -8.10
N LYS A 663 -8.32 3.98 -9.20
CA LYS A 663 -8.12 5.26 -9.88
C LYS A 663 -9.36 5.79 -10.57
N HIS A 664 -10.12 4.93 -11.23
CA HIS A 664 -11.33 5.33 -11.96
C HIS A 664 -12.57 4.60 -11.43
N MET A 665 -12.51 3.27 -11.34
CA MET A 665 -13.69 2.46 -11.07
C MET A 665 -14.30 2.75 -9.70
N ALA A 666 -13.50 2.80 -8.64
CA ALA A 666 -14.01 3.09 -7.29
C ALA A 666 -14.70 4.47 -7.21
N ARG A 667 -14.11 5.49 -7.85
CA ARG A 667 -14.67 6.85 -7.92
C ARG A 667 -15.96 6.91 -8.73
N ASP A 668 -16.01 6.23 -9.88
CA ASP A 668 -17.19 6.19 -10.77
C ASP A 668 -18.35 5.45 -10.11
N VAL A 669 -18.07 4.36 -9.39
CA VAL A 669 -19.06 3.62 -8.60
C VAL A 669 -19.59 4.48 -7.46
N ASN A 670 -18.71 5.16 -6.70
CA ASN A 670 -19.13 6.07 -5.64
C ASN A 670 -20.02 7.21 -6.17
N SER A 671 -19.58 7.88 -7.23
CA SER A 671 -20.33 8.99 -7.85
C SER A 671 -21.69 8.53 -8.36
N THR A 672 -21.75 7.31 -8.89
CA THR A 672 -22.99 6.67 -9.33
C THR A 672 -23.92 6.37 -8.16
N LEU A 673 -23.39 5.85 -7.04
CA LEU A 673 -24.18 5.59 -5.84
C LEU A 673 -24.76 6.89 -5.27
N VAL A 674 -23.95 7.95 -5.13
CA VAL A 674 -24.42 9.28 -4.69
C VAL A 674 -25.54 9.78 -5.60
N SER A 675 -25.38 9.65 -6.92
CA SER A 675 -26.40 10.06 -7.90
C SER A 675 -27.70 9.26 -7.75
N ILE A 676 -27.60 7.93 -7.61
CA ILE A 676 -28.76 7.05 -7.39
C ILE A 676 -29.48 7.41 -6.10
N TRP A 677 -28.74 7.66 -5.03
CA TRP A 677 -29.30 8.00 -3.73
C TRP A 677 -30.05 9.33 -3.76
N ALA A 678 -29.44 10.36 -4.38
CA ALA A 678 -30.07 11.65 -4.58
C ALA A 678 -31.35 11.55 -5.42
N GLU A 679 -31.31 10.81 -6.53
CA GLU A 679 -32.47 10.59 -7.41
C GLU A 679 -33.60 9.81 -6.70
N GLN A 680 -33.29 8.74 -5.97
CA GLN A 680 -34.29 7.85 -5.35
C GLN A 680 -34.88 8.41 -4.04
N ARG A 681 -34.11 9.22 -3.30
CA ARG A 681 -34.56 9.83 -2.03
C ARG A 681 -34.99 11.29 -2.18
N ASN A 682 -34.83 11.88 -3.36
CA ASN A 682 -35.11 13.29 -3.62
C ASN A 682 -34.38 14.23 -2.63
N ILE A 683 -33.09 13.96 -2.41
CA ILE A 683 -32.20 14.77 -1.58
C ILE A 683 -31.12 15.43 -2.44
N SER A 684 -30.46 16.46 -1.90
CA SER A 684 -29.29 17.09 -2.54
C SER A 684 -28.14 16.10 -2.72
N ILE A 685 -27.27 16.36 -3.68
CA ILE A 685 -26.03 15.58 -3.90
C ILE A 685 -25.14 15.62 -2.64
N GLU A 686 -25.09 16.75 -1.94
CA GLU A 686 -24.36 16.91 -0.69
C GLU A 686 -24.91 15.96 0.38
N GLY A 687 -26.22 16.01 0.64
CA GLY A 687 -26.88 15.07 1.55
C GLY A 687 -26.67 13.60 1.17
N ALA A 688 -26.75 13.24 -0.11
CA ALA A 688 -26.44 11.87 -0.57
C ALA A 688 -24.98 11.48 -0.36
N THR A 689 -24.05 12.44 -0.45
CA THR A 689 -22.63 12.20 -0.18
C THR A 689 -22.41 11.90 1.31
N ASP A 690 -23.09 12.63 2.19
CA ASP A 690 -23.03 12.40 3.64
C ASP A 690 -23.61 11.02 4.01
N GLU A 691 -24.68 10.56 3.35
CA GLU A 691 -25.23 9.21 3.55
C GLU A 691 -24.24 8.11 3.12
N VAL A 692 -23.62 8.26 1.95
CA VAL A 692 -22.60 7.30 1.48
C VAL A 692 -21.39 7.29 2.42
N LYS A 693 -20.99 8.46 2.94
CA LYS A 693 -19.95 8.57 3.95
C LYS A 693 -20.34 7.86 5.24
N SER A 694 -21.58 8.02 5.71
CA SER A 694 -22.08 7.30 6.89
C SER A 694 -22.04 5.77 6.71
N LEU A 695 -22.29 5.26 5.50
CA LEU A 695 -22.10 3.83 5.22
C LEU A 695 -20.64 3.39 5.36
N ARG A 696 -19.67 4.24 5.01
CA ARG A 696 -18.25 3.93 5.22
C ARG A 696 -17.88 3.94 6.70
N ASP A 697 -18.30 4.99 7.40
CA ASP A 697 -18.05 5.16 8.83
C ASP A 697 -18.64 3.99 9.66
N THR A 698 -19.74 3.40 9.19
CA THR A 698 -20.40 2.22 9.81
C THR A 698 -19.94 0.87 9.24
N ALA A 699 -18.85 0.84 8.45
CA ALA A 699 -18.29 -0.33 7.78
C ALA A 699 -19.30 -1.10 6.88
N ARG A 700 -20.38 -0.44 6.46
CA ARG A 700 -21.40 -0.94 5.52
C ARG A 700 -21.05 -0.68 4.06
N TYR A 701 -20.04 0.16 3.78
CA TYR A 701 -19.47 0.37 2.47
C TYR A 701 -17.95 0.23 2.57
N GLN A 702 -17.38 -0.78 1.93
CA GLN A 702 -15.96 -1.10 2.02
C GLN A 702 -15.31 -1.09 0.63
N VAL A 703 -14.20 -0.37 0.48
CA VAL A 703 -13.46 -0.29 -0.78
C VAL A 703 -12.12 -0.99 -0.67
N ARG A 704 -11.71 -1.63 -1.77
CA ARG A 704 -10.41 -2.25 -1.91
C ARG A 704 -9.84 -2.07 -3.30
N SER A 705 -8.55 -1.76 -3.37
CA SER A 705 -7.77 -1.91 -4.60
C SER A 705 -6.87 -3.15 -4.50
N PRO A 706 -6.91 -4.08 -5.47
CA PRO A 706 -5.90 -5.13 -5.56
C PRO A 706 -4.55 -4.44 -5.86
N SER A 707 -3.68 -4.39 -4.86
CA SER A 707 -2.29 -3.93 -4.93
C SER A 707 -2.03 -2.50 -5.44
N ILE A 708 -1.52 -1.68 -4.53
CA ILE A 708 -1.05 -0.29 -4.71
C ILE A 708 -0.01 -0.13 -5.84
N PHE A 709 0.65 -1.20 -6.32
CA PHE A 709 1.63 -1.10 -7.40
C PHE A 709 1.06 -1.10 -8.83
N MET A 710 -0.21 -1.51 -9.05
CA MET A 710 -0.83 -1.45 -10.39
C MET A 710 -0.98 -0.02 -10.91
N ALA A 711 -0.97 0.98 -10.02
CA ALA A 711 -1.09 2.39 -10.37
C ALA A 711 0.14 2.92 -11.11
N ARG A 712 1.36 2.47 -10.76
CA ARG A 712 2.61 3.00 -11.33
C ARG A 712 2.80 2.61 -12.81
N LEU A 713 2.29 1.45 -13.22
CA LEU A 713 2.40 0.97 -14.61
C LEU A 713 1.43 1.64 -15.60
N LYS A 714 0.20 1.92 -15.14
CA LYS A 714 -0.84 2.54 -15.98
C LYS A 714 -0.54 4.01 -16.31
N VAL A 715 0.32 4.69 -15.53
CA VAL A 715 0.74 6.08 -15.82
C VAL A 715 1.55 6.17 -17.12
N CYS A 716 2.43 5.21 -17.41
CA CYS A 716 3.22 5.21 -18.65
C CYS A 716 2.37 4.85 -19.90
N THR A 717 1.31 4.04 -19.78
CA THR A 717 0.51 3.56 -20.93
C THR A 717 -0.60 4.52 -21.34
N LEU A 718 -1.06 5.42 -20.47
CA LEU A 718 -2.21 6.29 -20.78
C LEU A 718 -1.85 7.59 -21.51
N PHE A 719 -0.57 7.92 -21.67
CA PHE A 719 -0.13 9.05 -22.51
C PHE A 719 0.02 8.70 -24.00
N THR A 720 -0.02 7.42 -24.38
CA THR A 720 0.12 7.00 -25.79
C THR A 720 -1.19 7.09 -26.58
N ASP A 721 -2.35 6.97 -25.92
CA ASP A 721 -3.66 6.92 -26.59
C ASP A 721 -4.26 8.28 -26.98
N ASN A 722 -3.56 9.40 -26.70
CA ASN A 722 -4.01 10.75 -27.10
C ASN A 722 -2.91 11.59 -27.76
N ALA A 723 -1.99 10.96 -28.49
CA ALA A 723 -0.82 11.62 -29.12
C ALA A 723 -1.12 12.55 -30.31
N LYS A 724 -2.37 12.95 -30.58
CA LYS A 724 -2.72 13.83 -31.73
C LYS A 724 -3.21 15.24 -31.38
N SER A 725 -3.36 15.60 -30.10
CA SER A 725 -3.88 16.91 -29.67
C SER A 725 -2.92 17.76 -28.82
N ASN A 726 -1.74 17.23 -28.46
CA ASN A 726 -0.90 17.83 -27.41
C ASN A 726 -0.14 19.12 -27.74
N SER A 727 -0.13 19.62 -28.98
CA SER A 727 0.58 20.89 -29.27
C SER A 727 -0.24 22.15 -28.94
N LEU A 728 -1.57 22.05 -28.84
CA LEU A 728 -2.46 23.19 -28.55
C LEU A 728 -2.90 23.23 -27.09
N ILE A 729 -2.98 22.07 -26.44
CA ILE A 729 -3.35 21.94 -25.02
C ILE A 729 -2.20 22.41 -24.12
N SER A 730 -0.93 22.18 -24.51
CA SER A 730 0.24 22.67 -23.78
C SER A 730 0.25 24.20 -23.62
N ILE A 731 -0.23 24.94 -24.63
CA ILE A 731 -0.34 26.41 -24.59
C ILE A 731 -1.51 26.83 -23.70
N ALA A 732 -2.63 26.09 -23.71
CA ALA A 732 -3.79 26.38 -22.87
C ALA A 732 -3.54 26.08 -21.37
N VAL A 733 -2.80 25.02 -21.06
CA VAL A 733 -2.49 24.62 -19.67
C VAL A 733 -1.52 25.62 -19.01
N ASN A 734 -0.53 26.12 -19.74
CA ASN A 734 0.38 27.15 -19.23
C ASN A 734 -0.31 28.49 -18.97
N LEU A 735 -1.44 28.78 -19.64
CA LEU A 735 -2.26 29.96 -19.38
C LEU A 735 -3.24 29.78 -18.21
N PHE A 736 -3.55 28.54 -17.82
CA PHE A 736 -4.53 28.22 -16.77
C PHE A 736 -3.91 28.00 -15.38
N GLN A 737 -2.59 27.83 -15.26
CA GLN A 737 -1.93 27.60 -13.97
C GLN A 737 -1.66 28.87 -13.15
N SER A 738 -2.10 30.06 -13.60
CA SER A 738 -2.12 31.25 -12.74
C SER A 738 -3.55 31.69 -12.38
N GLN A 739 -3.94 31.35 -11.15
CA GLN A 739 -5.00 31.95 -10.32
C GLN A 739 -6.42 31.37 -10.33
N THR A 740 -6.94 31.34 -9.10
CA THR A 740 -8.19 30.81 -8.58
C THR A 740 -9.46 31.54 -9.04
N SER A 741 -10.56 30.76 -9.07
CA SER A 741 -11.98 31.14 -8.98
C SER A 741 -12.75 31.47 -10.28
N THR A 742 -13.69 30.56 -10.59
CA THR A 742 -15.02 30.75 -11.21
C THR A 742 -15.18 31.76 -12.36
N LEU A 743 -15.21 31.26 -13.60
CA LEU A 743 -15.97 31.85 -14.71
C LEU A 743 -16.68 30.74 -15.51
N HIS A 744 -18.00 30.83 -15.64
CA HIS A 744 -18.80 29.93 -16.48
C HIS A 744 -18.59 30.24 -17.97
N LEU A 745 -18.10 29.26 -18.73
CA LEU A 745 -18.08 29.24 -20.19
C LEU A 745 -19.09 28.18 -20.68
N ARG A 746 -20.35 28.57 -20.80
CA ARG A 746 -21.34 27.88 -21.64
C ARG A 746 -21.95 28.98 -22.49
N ASP A 747 -21.77 28.89 -23.82
CA ASP A 747 -22.73 29.33 -24.86
C ASP A 747 -22.10 29.77 -26.20
N ASP A 748 -20.76 29.83 -26.35
CA ASP A 748 -20.16 30.39 -27.60
C ASP A 748 -19.57 29.37 -28.60
N PHE A 749 -19.72 28.06 -28.39
CA PHE A 749 -19.21 27.05 -29.33
C PHE A 749 -20.30 26.09 -29.81
N GLU A 750 -20.90 26.38 -30.96
CA GLU A 750 -21.71 25.40 -31.70
C GLU A 750 -20.77 24.46 -32.48
N THR A 751 -20.65 23.22 -32.02
CA THR A 751 -19.80 22.22 -32.66
C THR A 751 -20.58 21.39 -33.66
N SER A 752 -20.48 21.72 -34.95
CA SER A 752 -20.66 20.74 -36.02
C SER A 752 -19.76 21.05 -37.24
N ASN A 753 -18.86 20.11 -37.55
CA ASN A 753 -18.05 19.97 -38.78
C ASN A 753 -17.14 21.14 -39.19
N TRP A 754 -16.10 21.42 -38.39
CA TRP A 754 -15.03 22.35 -38.80
C TRP A 754 -13.75 21.60 -39.18
N SER A 755 -13.07 22.09 -40.22
CA SER A 755 -11.74 21.60 -40.57
C SER A 755 -10.68 22.16 -39.61
N LYS A 756 -9.51 21.51 -39.52
CA LYS A 756 -8.39 21.96 -38.67
C LYS A 756 -7.96 23.42 -38.95
N LYS A 757 -8.16 23.92 -40.18
CA LYS A 757 -7.86 25.32 -40.53
C LYS A 757 -8.88 26.29 -39.96
N ASP A 758 -10.15 25.91 -39.91
CA ASP A 758 -11.24 26.77 -39.42
C ASP A 758 -11.12 26.96 -37.90
N LEU A 759 -10.73 25.90 -37.18
CA LEU A 759 -10.50 25.94 -35.74
C LEU A 759 -9.33 26.89 -35.36
N ILE A 760 -8.23 26.84 -36.12
CA ILE A 760 -7.05 27.71 -35.88
C ILE A 760 -7.40 29.18 -36.16
N SER A 761 -8.13 29.45 -37.24
CA SER A 761 -8.59 30.80 -37.59
C SER A 761 -9.49 31.40 -36.50
N GLN A 762 -10.41 30.60 -35.97
CA GLN A 762 -11.30 31.03 -34.88
C GLN A 762 -10.56 31.29 -33.57
N ILE A 763 -9.63 30.41 -33.19
CA ILE A 763 -8.80 30.61 -31.97
C ILE A 763 -7.98 31.90 -32.09
N GLN A 764 -7.38 32.17 -33.26
CA GLN A 764 -6.61 33.39 -33.49
C GLN A 764 -7.48 34.67 -33.46
N THR A 765 -8.77 34.56 -33.74
CA THR A 765 -9.70 35.70 -33.75
C THR A 765 -10.31 35.97 -32.37
N VAL A 766 -10.52 34.92 -31.57
CA VAL A 766 -11.23 34.98 -30.29
C VAL A 766 -10.28 35.32 -29.13
N VAL A 767 -9.09 34.72 -29.09
CA VAL A 767 -8.13 34.89 -27.98
C VAL A 767 -7.73 36.36 -27.74
N PRO A 768 -7.46 37.20 -28.77
CA PRO A 768 -7.13 38.61 -28.53
C PRO A 768 -8.29 39.42 -27.94
N LYS A 769 -9.54 39.10 -28.28
CA LYS A 769 -10.73 39.80 -27.74
C LYS A 769 -10.94 39.51 -26.25
N TYR A 770 -10.61 38.29 -25.83
CA TYR A 770 -10.69 37.91 -24.42
C TYR A 770 -9.52 38.47 -23.60
N ALA A 771 -8.33 38.59 -24.17
CA ALA A 771 -7.19 39.28 -23.54
C ALA A 771 -7.53 40.75 -23.21
N ILE A 772 -8.12 41.49 -24.16
CA ILE A 772 -8.54 42.88 -23.95
C ILE A 772 -9.61 42.99 -22.84
N ARG A 773 -10.60 42.08 -22.81
CA ARG A 773 -11.61 42.06 -21.74
C ARG A 773 -11.01 41.73 -20.37
N LEU A 774 -10.00 40.87 -20.32
CA LEU A 774 -9.29 40.51 -19.08
C LEU A 774 -8.51 41.70 -18.53
N GLU A 775 -7.82 42.44 -19.40
CA GLU A 775 -7.09 43.66 -19.04
C GLU A 775 -8.02 44.77 -18.53
N GLU A 776 -9.18 44.97 -19.18
CA GLU A 776 -10.21 45.90 -18.69
C GLU A 776 -10.80 45.48 -17.34
N PHE A 777 -11.03 44.17 -17.13
CA PHE A 777 -11.53 43.63 -15.87
C PHE A 777 -10.52 43.81 -14.74
N GLN A 778 -9.24 43.53 -14.97
CA GLN A 778 -8.15 43.75 -14.01
C GLN A 778 -7.97 45.24 -13.70
N ARG A 779 -8.09 46.11 -14.70
CA ARG A 779 -8.06 47.58 -14.50
C ARG A 779 -9.22 48.05 -13.62
N LYS A 780 -10.45 47.57 -13.85
CA LYS A 780 -11.63 47.88 -13.02
C LYS A 780 -11.48 47.37 -11.58
N ARG A 781 -10.89 46.19 -11.38
CA ARG A 781 -10.60 45.64 -10.04
C ARG A 781 -9.55 46.46 -9.28
N ARG A 782 -8.47 46.90 -9.94
CA ARG A 782 -7.48 47.82 -9.34
C ARG A 782 -8.10 49.14 -8.91
N VAL A 783 -8.99 49.72 -9.74
CA VAL A 783 -9.69 50.97 -9.37
C VAL A 783 -10.62 50.75 -8.17
N LYS A 784 -11.35 49.63 -8.11
CA LYS A 784 -12.19 49.28 -6.95
C LYS A 784 -11.38 49.06 -5.67
N PHE A 785 -10.21 48.42 -5.77
CA PHE A 785 -9.32 48.16 -4.64
C PHE A 785 -8.69 49.46 -4.10
N VAL A 786 -8.23 50.34 -4.98
CA VAL A 786 -7.67 51.64 -4.60
C VAL A 786 -8.74 52.56 -3.98
N ASN A 787 -9.97 52.54 -4.51
CA ASN A 787 -11.09 53.29 -3.91
C ASN A 787 -11.52 52.72 -2.56
N GLY A 788 -11.48 51.38 -2.39
CA GLY A 788 -11.76 50.72 -1.12
C GLY A 788 -10.72 51.04 -0.03
N LEU A 789 -9.44 51.14 -0.39
CA LEU A 789 -8.38 51.58 0.52
C LEU A 789 -8.53 53.05 0.95
N ARG A 790 -9.06 53.90 0.06
CA ARG A 790 -9.33 55.32 0.35
C ARG A 790 -10.54 55.50 1.29
N ASP A 791 -11.56 54.65 1.16
CA ASP A 791 -12.71 54.60 2.07
C ASP A 791 -12.38 53.97 3.43
N PHE A 792 -11.34 53.14 3.50
CA PHE A 792 -10.86 52.55 4.75
C PHE A 792 -10.06 53.56 5.59
N SER A 793 -9.27 54.42 4.95
CA SER A 793 -8.48 55.45 5.65
C SER A 793 -9.32 56.61 6.19
N SER A 794 -10.56 56.80 5.71
CA SER A 794 -11.48 57.87 6.18
C SER A 794 -12.35 57.45 7.37
N ARG A 795 -12.24 56.19 7.82
CA ARG A 795 -13.05 55.60 8.91
C ARG A 795 -12.27 55.28 10.19
N ILE A 796 -11.01 55.70 10.29
CA ILE A 796 -10.21 55.49 11.52
C ILE A 796 -10.55 56.62 12.51
N PRO A 797 -11.11 56.33 13.70
CA PRO A 797 -11.34 57.33 14.75
C PRO A 797 -10.00 57.81 15.31
N ALA A 798 -9.86 59.12 15.51
CA ALA A 798 -8.74 59.75 16.20
C ALA A 798 -8.84 59.50 17.71
N ASP A 799 -8.53 58.28 18.14
CA ASP A 799 -8.10 57.96 19.50
C ASP A 799 -7.56 56.52 19.48
N LEU A 800 -6.29 56.42 19.10
CA LEU A 800 -5.36 55.30 19.35
C LEU A 800 -4.01 55.75 18.75
N SER A 801 -3.32 56.60 19.52
CA SER A 801 -1.89 56.93 19.33
C SER A 801 -1.02 55.92 20.03
#